data_AF-A0A920YN20-F1
#
_entry.id   AF-A0A920YN20-F1
#
_cell.length_a   1.000
_cell.length_b   1.000
_cell.length_c   1.000
_cell.angle_alpha   90.00
_cell.angle_beta   90.00
_cell.angle_gamma   90.00
#
_symmetry.space_group_name_H-M   'P 1'
#
loop_
_entity.id
_entity.type
_entity.pdbx_description
1 polymer ?
#
loop_
_entity_poly.entity_id
_entity_poly.type
_entity_poly.pdbx_seq_one_letter_code
_entity_poly.pdbx_strand_id
1 'polypeptide(L)'
;MSERGRRRGRRRAALVFLVPLILVAAFIVGRNAVAVKASDRVGVALDWNEVQGVAQAARLPASELASALHQEGAGYAVLREDTLGRLAQTGRLQAFSGWELARAGRLLAPADPTVRAVLAGPAFRGADTYLVLDDAGLFARLEERLSLRYPGKLHTWAGDNTYVLGVAVRWADLEHVGLGVDPRQVAAVRRLGFEPVPAWLDGAKTRAEFALDIAALEEFGAHLVLPGPVPAPLRTYVGEGLGAQGIVQGVPEFNLPPGAEAVAAAGGYRAVRVYERPVHTVYQEYLLAVRDRNVRLVIPHLLWHPVPSPAKAHAWTTRGADAALADSNLGHLARAVAAVQAAGFQLGAPQPFRPYEVDRHLLALLLSALAGLAVSVAAWDVRKQRAAVILAVTLLLIFPLVLPAADLTLLRKAAALGVAGAAPALGVVWGLAEAEELRARRPLAAGLTALVLAGGLALAGALVIQALLGDTRFLLKLDAFAGIKLAYALTLAAVFLWARRADLMRAGWWRRPFFAPAELFALAGLALVVWVLFNRSGNVSVIPIPAWELKARSFLESTLLVRPRTKEFLVGHPALFLAAAGWGGGRWWRPYLVTLAVVGPASLLNTFVHLHTPFLISLARALLGLALGGVLGCLAAVAGQLMGGGKKRHA
;
A
#
# COMPACT_ATOMS: atom_id res chain seq x y z
N MET A 1 53.24 -4.90 -6.98
CA MET A 1 51.97 -5.65 -7.15
C MET A 1 51.24 -5.12 -8.36
N SER A 2 51.03 -5.92 -9.42
CA SER A 2 50.36 -5.46 -10.64
C SER A 2 48.91 -5.05 -10.39
N GLU A 3 48.37 -4.16 -11.23
CA GLU A 3 46.98 -3.68 -11.13
C GLU A 3 45.96 -4.83 -11.19
N ARG A 4 46.26 -5.89 -11.94
CA ARG A 4 45.51 -7.16 -11.95
C ARG A 4 45.55 -7.89 -10.60
N GLY A 5 46.69 -7.90 -9.92
CA GLY A 5 46.83 -8.48 -8.57
C GLY A 5 46.00 -7.74 -7.52
N ARG A 6 45.96 -6.40 -7.58
CA ARG A 6 45.09 -5.58 -6.71
C ARG A 6 43.60 -5.81 -6.99
N ARG A 7 43.19 -5.92 -8.26
CA ARG A 7 41.79 -6.24 -8.64
C ARG A 7 41.37 -7.62 -8.15
N ARG A 8 42.22 -8.65 -8.27
CA ARG A 8 41.94 -10.02 -7.76
C ARG A 8 41.80 -10.06 -6.23
N GLY A 9 42.65 -9.34 -5.50
CA GLY A 9 42.58 -9.25 -4.04
C GLY A 9 41.29 -8.59 -3.54
N ARG A 10 40.86 -7.49 -4.18
CA ARG A 10 39.59 -6.81 -3.85
C ARG A 10 38.37 -7.68 -4.12
N ARG A 11 38.33 -8.41 -5.24
CA ARG A 11 37.24 -9.35 -5.57
C ARG A 11 37.12 -10.45 -4.52
N ARG A 12 38.23 -11.04 -4.07
CA ARG A 12 38.23 -12.05 -3.01
C ARG A 12 37.73 -11.49 -1.67
N ALA A 13 38.16 -10.28 -1.28
CA ALA A 13 37.69 -9.64 -0.06
C ALA A 13 36.18 -9.32 -0.09
N ALA A 14 35.67 -8.83 -1.23
CA ALA A 14 34.23 -8.59 -1.40
C ALA A 14 33.40 -9.88 -1.31
N LEU A 15 33.90 -10.99 -1.85
CA LEU A 15 33.23 -12.30 -1.77
C LEU A 15 33.09 -12.82 -0.34
N VAL A 16 34.07 -12.55 0.54
CA VAL A 16 34.03 -12.94 1.96
C VAL A 16 32.83 -12.33 2.69
N PHE A 17 32.39 -11.13 2.30
CA PHE A 17 31.21 -10.48 2.89
C PHE A 17 29.93 -10.74 2.11
N LEU A 18 30.00 -10.85 0.78
CA LEU A 18 28.83 -11.05 -0.07
C LEU A 18 28.13 -12.39 0.20
N VAL A 19 28.90 -13.48 0.32
CA VAL A 19 28.32 -14.81 0.56
C VAL A 19 27.54 -14.88 1.89
N PRO A 20 28.12 -14.54 3.06
CA PRO A 20 27.36 -14.56 4.31
C PRO A 20 26.22 -13.55 4.31
N LEU A 21 26.38 -12.37 3.70
CA LEU A 21 25.31 -11.39 3.55
C LEU A 21 24.08 -12.01 2.86
N ILE A 22 24.28 -12.71 1.74
CA ILE A 22 23.20 -13.34 0.97
C ILE A 22 22.61 -14.54 1.71
N LEU A 23 23.42 -15.36 2.38
CA LEU A 23 22.93 -16.50 3.17
C LEU A 23 22.06 -16.05 4.35
N VAL A 24 22.51 -15.04 5.10
CA VAL A 24 21.76 -14.46 6.22
C VAL A 24 20.48 -13.80 5.70
N ALA A 25 20.56 -13.05 4.60
CA ALA A 25 19.38 -12.44 4.00
C ALA A 25 18.36 -13.50 3.51
N ALA A 26 18.83 -14.55 2.84
CA ALA A 26 17.99 -15.67 2.40
C ALA A 26 17.32 -16.38 3.56
N PHE A 27 18.05 -16.60 4.66
CA PHE A 27 17.50 -17.22 5.86
C PHE A 27 16.38 -16.37 6.48
N ILE A 28 16.60 -15.06 6.65
CA ILE A 28 15.59 -14.13 7.17
C ILE A 28 14.36 -14.10 6.27
N VAL A 29 14.54 -13.95 4.96
CA VAL A 29 13.44 -13.90 3.99
C VAL A 29 12.69 -15.23 3.90
N GLY A 30 13.39 -16.36 4.01
CA GLY A 30 12.79 -17.68 4.05
C GLY A 30 11.86 -17.87 5.26
N ARG A 31 12.31 -17.45 6.46
CA ARG A 31 11.46 -17.47 7.67
C ARG A 31 10.21 -16.58 7.51
N ASN A 32 10.37 -15.39 6.92
CA ASN A 32 9.25 -14.50 6.61
C ASN A 32 8.24 -15.11 5.65
N ALA A 33 8.72 -15.72 4.57
CA ALA A 33 7.86 -16.31 3.55
C ALA A 33 6.98 -17.43 4.13
N VAL A 34 7.50 -18.23 5.06
CA VAL A 34 6.73 -19.26 5.77
C VAL A 34 5.66 -18.64 6.67
N ALA A 35 6.00 -17.55 7.39
CA ALA A 35 5.04 -16.85 8.25
C ALA A 35 3.86 -16.23 7.44
N VAL A 36 4.13 -15.73 6.24
CA VAL A 36 3.12 -15.13 5.35
C VAL A 36 2.23 -16.19 4.68
N LYS A 37 2.80 -17.35 4.30
CA LYS A 37 2.06 -18.42 3.60
C LYS A 37 0.96 -19.07 4.44
N ALA A 38 1.00 -18.93 5.76
CA ALA A 38 0.05 -19.54 6.68
C ALA A 38 -1.36 -18.91 6.67
N SER A 39 -1.58 -17.81 5.95
CA SER A 39 -2.86 -17.10 5.91
C SER A 39 -3.44 -17.15 4.48
N ASP A 40 -4.43 -18.01 4.25
CA ASP A 40 -5.12 -18.23 2.96
C ASP A 40 -6.63 -17.91 3.01
N ARG A 41 -7.14 -17.51 4.19
CA ARG A 41 -8.53 -17.12 4.41
C ARG A 41 -8.76 -15.65 4.17
N VAL A 42 -9.82 -15.34 3.41
CA VAL A 42 -10.21 -13.98 3.03
C VAL A 42 -11.63 -13.71 3.49
N GLY A 43 -11.80 -12.65 4.27
CA GLY A 43 -13.12 -12.10 4.59
C GLY A 43 -13.56 -11.13 3.50
N VAL A 44 -14.84 -11.21 3.14
CA VAL A 44 -15.51 -10.25 2.27
C VAL A 44 -16.55 -9.53 3.11
N ALA A 45 -16.39 -8.22 3.26
CA ALA A 45 -17.26 -7.40 4.07
C ALA A 45 -18.01 -6.36 3.25
N LEU A 46 -19.26 -6.10 3.59
CA LEU A 46 -20.07 -5.08 2.94
C LEU A 46 -20.34 -3.95 3.93
N ASP A 47 -20.33 -2.71 3.46
CA ASP A 47 -20.77 -1.58 4.27
C ASP A 47 -22.28 -1.66 4.47
N TRP A 48 -22.72 -1.80 5.73
CA TRP A 48 -24.12 -2.01 6.04
C TRP A 48 -25.01 -0.84 5.59
N ASN A 49 -24.50 0.40 5.69
CA ASN A 49 -25.24 1.57 5.25
C ASN A 49 -25.41 1.59 3.72
N GLU A 50 -24.40 1.12 2.98
CA GLU A 50 -24.52 0.98 1.53
C GLU A 50 -25.50 -0.11 1.14
N VAL A 51 -25.51 -1.25 1.85
CA VAL A 51 -26.51 -2.31 1.61
C VAL A 51 -27.92 -1.75 1.80
N GLN A 52 -28.16 -1.00 2.86
CA GLN A 52 -29.47 -0.37 3.11
C GLN A 52 -29.82 0.67 2.03
N GLY A 53 -28.88 1.54 1.67
CA GLY A 53 -29.10 2.58 0.66
C GLY A 53 -29.34 2.02 -0.74
N VAL A 54 -28.59 0.99 -1.15
CA VAL A 54 -28.78 0.32 -2.44
C VAL A 54 -30.06 -0.50 -2.44
N ALA A 55 -30.43 -1.15 -1.33
CA ALA A 55 -31.72 -1.83 -1.23
C ALA A 55 -32.88 -0.84 -1.37
N GLN A 56 -32.81 0.32 -0.72
CA GLN A 56 -33.79 1.38 -0.86
C GLN A 56 -33.87 1.89 -2.30
N ALA A 57 -32.73 2.13 -2.94
CA ALA A 57 -32.66 2.55 -4.35
C ALA A 57 -33.22 1.49 -5.31
N ALA A 58 -33.00 0.20 -5.01
CA ALA A 58 -33.55 -0.94 -5.74
C ALA A 58 -34.99 -1.29 -5.33
N ARG A 59 -35.61 -0.54 -4.41
CA ARG A 59 -36.96 -0.79 -3.85
C ARG A 59 -37.14 -2.20 -3.29
N LEU A 60 -36.10 -2.75 -2.68
CA LEU A 60 -36.10 -4.06 -2.02
C LEU A 60 -35.94 -3.90 -0.50
N PRO A 61 -36.47 -4.83 0.30
CA PRO A 61 -36.10 -4.93 1.71
C PRO A 61 -34.58 -5.12 1.86
N ALA A 62 -33.95 -4.37 2.77
CA ALA A 62 -32.52 -4.48 3.02
C ALA A 62 -32.08 -5.90 3.42
N SER A 63 -32.95 -6.63 4.14
CA SER A 63 -32.73 -8.04 4.49
C SER A 63 -32.67 -8.97 3.29
N GLU A 64 -33.47 -8.70 2.25
CA GLU A 64 -33.52 -9.51 1.03
C GLU A 64 -32.23 -9.34 0.23
N LEU A 65 -31.82 -8.09 -0.04
CA LEU A 65 -30.56 -7.81 -0.74
C LEU A 65 -29.36 -8.33 0.06
N ALA A 66 -29.34 -8.12 1.38
CA ALA A 66 -28.28 -8.60 2.25
C ALA A 66 -28.18 -10.14 2.22
N SER A 67 -29.30 -10.86 2.28
CA SER A 67 -29.31 -12.32 2.22
C SER A 67 -28.80 -12.84 0.88
N ALA A 68 -29.17 -12.20 -0.23
CA ALA A 68 -28.66 -12.55 -1.55
C ALA A 68 -27.14 -12.30 -1.66
N LEU A 69 -26.65 -11.16 -1.16
CA LEU A 69 -25.22 -10.87 -1.15
C LEU A 69 -24.42 -11.80 -0.23
N HIS A 70 -25.01 -12.24 0.89
CA HIS A 70 -24.42 -13.23 1.78
C HIS A 70 -24.18 -14.56 1.07
N GLN A 71 -25.17 -15.03 0.30
CA GLN A 71 -25.07 -16.26 -0.49
C GLN A 71 -23.98 -16.20 -1.56
N GLU A 72 -23.69 -15.01 -2.10
CA GLU A 72 -22.60 -14.78 -3.05
C GLU A 72 -21.21 -14.72 -2.39
N GLY A 73 -21.11 -14.86 -1.06
CA GLY A 73 -19.86 -15.02 -0.33
C GLY A 73 -19.47 -13.84 0.58
N ALA A 74 -20.34 -12.84 0.78
CA ALA A 74 -20.13 -11.79 1.77
C ALA A 74 -20.43 -12.30 3.19
N GLY A 75 -19.40 -12.53 4.00
CA GLY A 75 -19.55 -13.05 5.37
C GLY A 75 -19.59 -11.98 6.46
N TYR A 76 -19.21 -10.75 6.14
CA TYR A 76 -18.97 -9.68 7.12
C TYR A 76 -19.79 -8.43 6.80
N ALA A 77 -20.20 -7.70 7.83
CA ALA A 77 -20.88 -6.41 7.68
C ALA A 77 -20.12 -5.32 8.44
N VAL A 78 -19.61 -4.33 7.72
CA VAL A 78 -18.96 -3.16 8.31
C VAL A 78 -20.03 -2.23 8.88
N LEU A 79 -19.97 -2.04 10.19
CA LEU A 79 -20.87 -1.19 10.95
C LEU A 79 -20.11 0.05 11.38
N ARG A 80 -20.31 1.14 10.65
CA ARG A 80 -19.67 2.41 10.97
C ARG A 80 -20.33 3.06 12.17
N GLU A 81 -19.49 3.59 13.04
CA GLU A 81 -19.91 4.42 14.16
C GLU A 81 -20.84 5.55 13.71
N ASP A 82 -21.91 5.76 14.46
CA ASP A 82 -22.83 6.87 14.26
C ASP A 82 -22.16 8.18 14.67
N THR A 83 -22.29 9.21 13.83
CA THR A 83 -21.92 10.57 14.18
C THR A 83 -23.16 11.44 14.32
N LEU A 84 -23.10 12.48 15.17
CA LEU A 84 -24.23 13.40 15.33
C LEU A 84 -24.67 14.01 14.00
N GLY A 85 -23.71 14.40 13.14
CA GLY A 85 -24.00 14.94 11.81
C GLY A 85 -24.74 13.95 10.92
N ARG A 86 -24.39 12.65 10.95
CA ARG A 86 -25.10 11.63 10.17
C ARG A 86 -26.51 11.40 10.69
N LEU A 87 -26.68 11.34 12.02
CA LEU A 87 -28.00 11.20 12.63
C LEU A 87 -28.91 12.39 12.27
N ALA A 88 -28.36 13.61 12.22
CA ALA A 88 -29.08 14.79 11.76
C ALA A 88 -29.46 14.71 10.26
N GLN A 89 -28.51 14.32 9.40
CA GLN A 89 -28.74 14.18 7.95
C GLN A 89 -29.77 13.09 7.61
N THR A 90 -29.82 12.02 8.40
CA THR A 90 -30.79 10.92 8.25
C THR A 90 -32.12 11.20 8.96
N GLY A 91 -32.27 12.37 9.59
CA GLY A 91 -33.50 12.78 10.27
C GLY A 91 -33.77 12.05 11.58
N ARG A 92 -32.81 11.27 12.11
CA ARG A 92 -32.94 10.59 13.41
C ARG A 92 -32.85 11.53 14.62
N LEU A 93 -32.32 12.73 14.41
CA LEU A 93 -32.36 13.84 15.35
C LEU A 93 -32.41 15.15 14.59
N GLN A 94 -32.83 16.22 15.27
CA GLN A 94 -32.71 17.59 14.77
C GLN A 94 -31.82 18.39 15.71
N ALA A 95 -30.85 19.11 15.17
CA ALA A 95 -29.95 19.96 15.94
C ALA A 95 -30.35 21.43 15.74
N PHE A 96 -30.55 22.14 16.83
CA PHE A 96 -30.84 23.57 16.85
C PHE A 96 -29.81 24.29 17.69
N SER A 97 -29.35 25.47 17.28
CA SER A 97 -28.85 26.45 18.25
C SER A 97 -29.99 26.90 19.16
N GLY A 98 -29.68 27.36 20.38
CA GLY A 98 -30.69 27.91 21.27
C GLY A 98 -31.53 29.02 20.61
N TRP A 99 -30.90 29.90 19.84
CA TRP A 99 -31.62 30.93 19.08
C TRP A 99 -32.61 30.35 18.06
N GLU A 100 -32.21 29.31 17.33
CA GLU A 100 -33.08 28.62 16.37
C GLU A 100 -34.22 27.89 17.08
N LEU A 101 -33.95 27.20 18.19
CA LEU A 101 -34.98 26.52 18.98
C LEU A 101 -36.02 27.51 19.54
N ALA A 102 -35.56 28.64 20.07
CA ALA A 102 -36.44 29.70 20.58
C ALA A 102 -37.25 30.38 19.45
N ARG A 103 -36.70 30.47 18.25
CA ARG A 103 -37.43 30.97 17.07
C ARG A 103 -38.46 29.93 16.60
N ALA A 104 -38.06 28.67 16.48
CA ALA A 104 -38.92 27.57 16.10
C ALA A 104 -40.11 27.42 17.06
N GLY A 105 -39.87 27.41 18.38
CA GLY A 105 -40.93 27.32 19.39
C GLY A 105 -41.90 28.49 19.42
N ARG A 106 -41.50 29.67 18.92
CA ARG A 106 -42.40 30.84 18.76
C ARG A 106 -43.22 30.80 17.47
N LEU A 107 -42.65 30.27 16.39
CA LEU A 107 -43.27 30.27 15.05
C LEU A 107 -44.10 29.00 14.79
N LEU A 108 -43.76 27.87 15.40
CA LEU A 108 -44.41 26.57 15.20
C LEU A 108 -45.27 26.26 16.44
N ALA A 109 -46.52 26.73 16.45
CA ALA A 109 -47.49 26.48 17.51
C ALA A 109 -48.55 25.45 17.09
N PRO A 110 -48.98 24.53 17.99
CA PRO A 110 -48.54 24.43 19.39
C PRO A 110 -47.18 23.73 19.52
N ALA A 111 -46.24 24.37 20.23
CA ALA A 111 -44.93 23.80 20.53
C ALA A 111 -45.07 22.68 21.57
N ASP A 112 -44.34 21.59 21.36
CA ASP A 112 -44.28 20.43 22.25
C ASP A 112 -44.02 20.84 23.73
N PRO A 113 -44.68 20.20 24.72
CA PRO A 113 -44.51 20.54 26.14
C PRO A 113 -43.05 20.48 26.63
N THR A 114 -42.26 19.52 26.15
CA THR A 114 -40.84 19.38 26.50
C THR A 114 -40.04 20.56 25.98
N VAL A 115 -40.28 20.97 24.73
CA VAL A 115 -39.60 22.15 24.14
C VAL A 115 -39.97 23.43 24.89
N ARG A 116 -41.23 23.58 25.34
CA ARG A 116 -41.63 24.72 26.20
C ARG A 116 -40.90 24.71 27.54
N ALA A 117 -40.75 23.55 28.17
CA ALA A 117 -40.01 23.40 29.42
C ALA A 117 -38.52 23.76 29.25
N VAL A 118 -37.91 23.38 28.12
CA VAL A 118 -36.53 23.77 27.78
C VAL A 118 -36.40 25.28 27.69
N LEU A 119 -37.26 25.95 26.91
CA LEU A 119 -37.20 27.40 26.69
C LEU A 119 -37.49 28.24 27.94
N ALA A 120 -38.30 27.71 28.87
CA ALA A 120 -38.58 28.36 30.15
C ALA A 120 -37.51 28.09 31.22
N GLY A 121 -36.61 27.14 31.00
CA GLY A 121 -35.64 26.68 31.99
C GLY A 121 -34.47 27.66 32.21
N PRO A 122 -33.96 27.80 33.44
CA PRO A 122 -32.83 28.70 33.74
C PRO A 122 -31.49 28.24 33.13
N ALA A 123 -31.40 26.98 32.70
CA ALA A 123 -30.24 26.43 32.02
C ALA A 123 -30.22 26.75 30.50
N PHE A 124 -31.27 27.37 29.96
CA PHE A 124 -31.35 27.68 28.55
C PHE A 124 -30.38 28.80 28.15
N ARG A 125 -29.62 28.59 27.08
CA ARG A 125 -28.70 29.57 26.50
C ARG A 125 -28.79 29.57 24.99
N GLY A 126 -28.87 30.77 24.39
CA GLY A 126 -28.99 30.92 22.94
C GLY A 126 -27.81 30.35 22.14
N ALA A 127 -26.61 30.30 22.73
CA ALA A 127 -25.38 29.84 22.07
C ALA A 127 -25.14 28.32 22.16
N ASP A 128 -25.90 27.61 22.99
CA ASP A 128 -25.78 26.17 23.19
C ASP A 128 -26.51 25.40 22.07
N THR A 129 -26.15 24.15 21.86
CA THR A 129 -26.80 23.27 20.88
C THR A 129 -27.82 22.38 21.58
N TYR A 130 -29.03 22.30 21.03
CA TYR A 130 -30.12 21.46 21.51
C TYR A 130 -30.43 20.40 20.46
N LEU A 131 -30.27 19.13 20.84
CA LEU A 131 -30.62 17.98 20.04
C LEU A 131 -32.05 17.54 20.41
N VAL A 132 -32.95 17.53 19.44
CA VAL A 132 -34.36 17.14 19.60
C VAL A 132 -34.59 15.84 18.85
N LEU A 133 -35.20 14.86 19.51
CA LEU A 133 -35.43 13.52 18.95
C LEU A 133 -36.65 12.84 19.59
N ASP A 134 -37.13 11.77 18.95
CA ASP A 134 -38.32 11.00 19.32
C ASP A 134 -38.01 9.53 19.71
N ASP A 135 -36.76 9.09 19.62
CA ASP A 135 -36.31 7.74 20.01
C ASP A 135 -35.66 7.75 21.40
N ALA A 136 -36.35 7.15 22.38
CA ALA A 136 -35.90 7.03 23.77
C ALA A 136 -34.56 6.29 23.91
N GLY A 137 -34.31 5.27 23.09
CA GLY A 137 -33.06 4.50 23.15
C GLY A 137 -31.88 5.27 22.54
N LEU A 138 -32.12 6.03 21.47
CA LEU A 138 -31.12 6.95 20.94
C LEU A 138 -30.82 8.07 21.96
N PHE A 139 -31.84 8.57 22.66
CA PHE A 139 -31.68 9.57 23.72
C PHE A 139 -30.79 9.07 24.85
N ALA A 140 -31.06 7.87 25.39
CA ALA A 140 -30.24 7.27 26.45
C ALA A 140 -28.77 7.08 26.01
N ARG A 141 -28.56 6.63 24.77
CA ARG A 141 -27.23 6.46 24.18
C ARG A 141 -26.50 7.80 23.99
N LEU A 142 -27.21 8.84 23.54
CA LEU A 142 -26.66 10.19 23.41
C LEU A 142 -26.25 10.74 24.78
N GLU A 143 -27.09 10.58 25.79
CA GLU A 143 -26.81 11.03 27.16
C GLU A 143 -25.56 10.34 27.74
N GLU A 144 -25.46 9.01 27.64
CA GLU A 144 -24.28 8.25 28.08
C GLU A 144 -23.01 8.73 27.37
N ARG A 145 -23.02 8.78 26.03
CA ARG A 145 -21.80 9.07 25.26
C ARG A 145 -21.37 10.53 25.39
N LEU A 146 -22.31 11.47 25.33
CA LEU A 146 -21.99 12.89 25.38
C LEU A 146 -21.65 13.36 26.81
N SER A 147 -22.18 12.72 27.86
CA SER A 147 -21.78 13.01 29.24
C SER A 147 -20.32 12.64 29.52
N LEU A 148 -19.81 11.56 28.91
CA LEU A 148 -18.39 11.20 28.96
C LEU A 148 -17.50 12.19 28.21
N ARG A 149 -17.96 12.64 27.03
CA ARG A 149 -17.22 13.56 26.17
C ARG A 149 -17.18 14.98 26.73
N TYR A 150 -18.28 15.45 27.31
CA TYR A 150 -18.48 16.81 27.80
C TYR A 150 -19.03 16.84 29.23
N PRO A 151 -18.23 16.43 30.23
CA PRO A 151 -18.68 16.35 31.62
C PRO A 151 -19.13 17.72 32.14
N GLY A 152 -20.31 17.76 32.75
CA GLY A 152 -20.90 18.97 33.33
C GLY A 152 -21.45 19.98 32.30
N LYS A 153 -21.52 19.63 31.01
CA LYS A 153 -22.04 20.51 29.95
C LYS A 153 -23.36 20.03 29.33
N LEU A 154 -23.92 18.95 29.86
CA LEU A 154 -25.16 18.36 29.38
C LEU A 154 -26.34 18.74 30.27
N HIS A 155 -27.47 19.03 29.63
CA HIS A 155 -28.77 19.17 30.26
C HIS A 155 -29.77 18.33 29.48
N THR A 156 -30.57 17.54 30.18
CA THR A 156 -31.50 16.58 29.56
C THR A 156 -32.93 16.88 29.97
N TRP A 157 -33.85 16.75 29.01
CA TRP A 157 -35.29 16.88 29.20
C TRP A 157 -35.98 15.72 28.48
N ALA A 158 -36.76 14.94 29.21
CA ALA A 158 -37.51 13.81 28.68
C ALA A 158 -39.01 14.08 28.83
N GLY A 159 -39.75 13.97 27.71
CA GLY A 159 -41.21 13.94 27.71
C GLY A 159 -41.74 12.61 27.16
N ASP A 160 -43.03 12.58 26.81
CA ASP A 160 -43.70 11.35 26.37
C ASP A 160 -43.17 10.86 25.01
N ASN A 161 -43.08 11.76 24.02
CA ASN A 161 -42.62 11.45 22.66
C ASN A 161 -41.47 12.35 22.17
N THR A 162 -41.05 13.32 22.98
CA THR A 162 -40.03 14.31 22.60
C THR A 162 -38.97 14.36 23.68
N TYR A 163 -37.73 14.11 23.29
CA TYR A 163 -36.55 14.18 24.12
C TYR A 163 -35.65 15.32 23.63
N VAL A 164 -35.08 16.08 24.56
CA VAL A 164 -34.20 17.19 24.25
C VAL A 164 -32.91 17.05 25.05
N LEU A 165 -31.78 17.18 24.37
CA LEU A 165 -30.45 17.14 24.96
C LEU A 165 -29.70 18.43 24.62
N GLY A 166 -29.53 19.29 25.63
CA GLY A 166 -28.79 20.54 25.53
C GLY A 166 -27.31 20.31 25.85
N VAL A 167 -26.45 20.75 24.96
CA VAL A 167 -24.98 20.64 25.09
C VAL A 167 -24.38 22.04 24.96
N ALA A 168 -23.59 22.45 25.96
CA ALA A 168 -22.90 23.74 25.98
C ALA A 168 -21.67 23.78 25.04
N VAL A 169 -21.90 23.45 23.77
CA VAL A 169 -20.95 23.37 22.66
C VAL A 169 -21.71 23.71 21.37
N ARG A 170 -21.02 24.32 20.39
CA ARG A 170 -21.63 24.67 19.09
C ARG A 170 -21.76 23.44 18.19
N TRP A 171 -22.77 23.44 17.31
CA TRP A 171 -23.02 22.34 16.37
C TRP A 171 -21.80 21.95 15.52
N ALA A 172 -21.03 22.92 15.03
CA ALA A 172 -19.83 22.65 14.22
C ALA A 172 -18.77 21.81 14.96
N ASP A 173 -18.71 21.92 16.29
CA ASP A 173 -17.79 21.14 17.12
C ASP A 173 -18.40 19.79 17.56
N LEU A 174 -19.72 19.60 17.37
CA LEU A 174 -20.48 18.40 17.74
C LEU A 174 -20.75 17.46 16.56
N GLU A 175 -20.91 17.97 15.33
CA GLU A 175 -21.37 17.17 14.19
C GLU A 175 -20.46 15.97 13.86
N HIS A 176 -19.19 16.05 14.23
CA HIS A 176 -18.18 15.00 14.05
C HIS A 176 -18.07 14.01 15.23
N VAL A 177 -18.75 14.26 16.35
CA VAL A 177 -18.69 13.41 17.54
C VAL A 177 -19.32 12.06 17.24
N GLY A 178 -18.54 11.00 17.52
CA GLY A 178 -18.96 9.61 17.36
C GLY A 178 -19.60 9.05 18.62
N LEU A 179 -20.62 8.20 18.45
CA LEU A 179 -21.40 7.60 19.56
C LEU A 179 -21.15 6.10 19.73
N GLY A 180 -20.08 5.57 19.12
CA GLY A 180 -19.86 4.13 18.96
C GLY A 180 -20.73 3.51 17.87
N VAL A 181 -20.79 2.17 17.82
CA VAL A 181 -21.64 1.42 16.89
C VAL A 181 -23.00 1.12 17.54
N ASP A 182 -24.08 1.22 16.77
CA ASP A 182 -25.44 0.96 17.25
C ASP A 182 -25.68 -0.55 17.50
N PRO A 183 -25.94 -0.99 18.74
CA PRO A 183 -26.19 -2.40 19.06
C PRO A 183 -27.38 -2.99 18.31
N ARG A 184 -28.39 -2.18 17.95
CA ARG A 184 -29.56 -2.64 17.18
C ARG A 184 -29.14 -3.05 15.76
N GLN A 185 -28.20 -2.34 15.16
CA GLN A 185 -27.65 -2.70 13.83
C GLN A 185 -26.81 -3.96 13.91
N VAL A 186 -26.00 -4.12 14.97
CA VAL A 186 -25.25 -5.36 15.24
C VAL A 186 -26.20 -6.56 15.31
N ALA A 187 -27.28 -6.46 16.08
CA ALA A 187 -28.29 -7.51 16.17
C ALA A 187 -29.03 -7.76 14.84
N ALA A 188 -29.21 -6.74 14.01
CA ALA A 188 -29.82 -6.90 12.68
C ALA A 188 -28.91 -7.68 11.72
N VAL A 189 -27.62 -7.32 11.61
CA VAL A 189 -26.70 -8.01 10.68
C VAL A 189 -26.40 -9.44 11.12
N ARG A 190 -26.31 -9.70 12.42
CA ARG A 190 -26.12 -11.06 12.94
C ARG A 190 -27.29 -11.98 12.64
N ARG A 191 -28.53 -11.48 12.70
CA ARG A 191 -29.73 -12.24 12.30
C ARG A 191 -29.71 -12.64 10.83
N LEU A 192 -28.98 -11.90 9.99
CA LEU A 192 -28.81 -12.16 8.57
C LEU A 192 -27.58 -13.03 8.26
N GLY A 193 -26.88 -13.54 9.28
CA GLY A 193 -25.71 -14.42 9.12
C GLY A 193 -24.37 -13.70 8.93
N PHE A 194 -24.35 -12.37 9.01
CA PHE A 194 -23.11 -11.61 8.91
C PHE A 194 -22.38 -11.51 10.25
N GLU A 195 -21.06 -11.62 10.20
CA GLU A 195 -20.20 -11.26 11.32
C GLU A 195 -20.02 -9.73 11.38
N PRO A 196 -20.31 -9.08 12.52
CA PRO A 196 -20.22 -7.62 12.63
C PRO A 196 -18.76 -7.18 12.68
N VAL A 197 -18.45 -6.14 11.90
CA VAL A 197 -17.15 -5.47 11.89
C VAL A 197 -17.37 -4.01 12.31
N PRO A 198 -17.25 -3.69 13.61
CA PRO A 198 -17.33 -2.31 14.08
C PRO A 198 -16.23 -1.45 13.46
N ALA A 199 -16.58 -0.25 13.00
CA ALA A 199 -15.64 0.70 12.42
C ALA A 199 -15.73 2.04 13.15
N TRP A 200 -14.67 2.40 13.87
CA TRP A 200 -14.59 3.66 14.61
C TRP A 200 -14.15 4.79 13.69
N LEU A 201 -14.75 5.96 13.88
CA LEU A 201 -14.51 7.13 13.02
C LEU A 201 -13.99 8.33 13.80
N ASP A 202 -14.47 8.53 15.03
CA ASP A 202 -14.12 9.70 15.83
C ASP A 202 -12.72 9.55 16.46
N GLY A 203 -11.82 10.44 16.05
CA GLY A 203 -10.43 10.50 16.50
C GLY A 203 -10.19 11.27 17.79
N ALA A 204 -11.21 11.90 18.36
CA ALA A 204 -11.12 12.76 19.54
C ALA A 204 -11.78 12.16 20.79
N LYS A 205 -12.05 10.85 20.77
CA LYS A 205 -12.58 10.09 21.90
C LYS A 205 -11.67 10.13 23.12
N THR A 206 -12.30 10.22 24.28
CA THR A 206 -11.68 10.09 25.60
C THR A 206 -11.39 8.63 25.94
N ARG A 207 -10.60 8.41 27.02
CA ARG A 207 -10.34 7.06 27.54
C ARG A 207 -11.63 6.32 27.92
N ALA A 208 -12.60 7.03 28.49
CA ALA A 208 -13.87 6.44 28.92
C ALA A 208 -14.72 5.99 27.73
N GLU A 209 -14.77 6.79 26.65
CA GLU A 209 -15.45 6.40 25.40
C GLU A 209 -14.81 5.14 24.78
N PHE A 210 -13.48 5.07 24.72
CA PHE A 210 -12.80 3.86 24.24
C PHE A 210 -13.02 2.65 25.16
N ALA A 211 -13.10 2.85 26.47
CA ALA A 211 -13.39 1.76 27.40
C ALA A 211 -14.76 1.14 27.11
N LEU A 212 -15.78 1.97 26.87
CA LEU A 212 -17.10 1.51 26.44
C LEU A 212 -17.05 0.82 25.08
N ASP A 213 -16.35 1.39 24.11
CA ASP A 213 -16.27 0.79 22.77
C ASP A 213 -15.59 -0.58 22.79
N ILE A 214 -14.52 -0.74 23.58
CA ILE A 214 -13.81 -2.01 23.74
C ILE A 214 -14.69 -3.03 24.49
N ALA A 215 -15.40 -2.60 25.54
CA ALA A 215 -16.34 -3.49 26.25
C ALA A 215 -17.47 -3.97 25.32
N ALA A 216 -18.00 -3.08 24.48
CA ALA A 216 -19.07 -3.39 23.55
C ALA A 216 -18.66 -4.42 22.48
N LEU A 217 -17.38 -4.54 22.12
CA LEU A 217 -16.92 -5.54 21.13
C LEU A 217 -17.24 -6.98 21.57
N GLU A 218 -17.11 -7.28 22.85
CA GLU A 218 -17.44 -8.59 23.42
C GLU A 218 -18.95 -8.86 23.35
N GLU A 219 -19.76 -7.87 23.74
CA GLU A 219 -21.23 -7.94 23.61
C GLU A 219 -21.67 -8.14 22.16
N PHE A 220 -20.99 -7.48 21.22
CA PHE A 220 -21.26 -7.63 19.80
C PHE A 220 -20.82 -9.00 19.26
N GLY A 221 -19.95 -9.72 19.98
CA GLY A 221 -19.25 -10.90 19.48
C GLY A 221 -18.43 -10.59 18.23
N ALA A 222 -17.83 -9.40 18.18
CA ALA A 222 -16.97 -9.00 17.06
C ALA A 222 -15.59 -9.63 17.23
N HIS A 223 -15.03 -10.22 16.18
CA HIS A 223 -13.63 -10.70 16.19
C HIS A 223 -12.69 -9.77 15.41
N LEU A 224 -13.24 -8.80 14.68
CA LEU A 224 -12.50 -7.85 13.86
C LEU A 224 -13.06 -6.44 14.03
N VAL A 225 -12.19 -5.44 14.16
CA VAL A 225 -12.54 -4.02 14.22
C VAL A 225 -11.76 -3.25 13.15
N LEU A 226 -12.37 -2.22 12.55
CA LEU A 226 -11.64 -1.20 11.78
C LEU A 226 -11.37 -0.02 12.72
N PRO A 227 -10.18 0.05 13.35
CA PRO A 227 -9.86 1.14 14.25
C PRO A 227 -9.77 2.46 13.46
N GLY A 228 -10.40 3.51 14.01
CA GLY A 228 -10.25 4.87 13.54
C GLY A 228 -8.96 5.53 14.04
N PRO A 229 -8.83 6.87 13.91
CA PRO A 229 -7.73 7.60 14.51
C PRO A 229 -7.74 7.44 16.04
N VAL A 230 -6.56 7.28 16.66
CA VAL A 230 -6.44 7.18 18.13
C VAL A 230 -5.49 8.24 18.67
N PRO A 231 -5.92 9.07 19.64
CA PRO A 231 -5.06 10.07 20.30
C PRO A 231 -3.78 9.46 20.84
N ALA A 232 -2.65 10.18 20.70
CA ALA A 232 -1.33 9.67 21.09
C ALA A 232 -1.25 9.08 22.52
N PRO A 233 -1.85 9.69 23.57
CA PRO A 233 -1.79 9.15 24.92
C PRO A 233 -2.56 7.84 25.11
N LEU A 234 -3.50 7.51 24.21
CA LEU A 234 -4.42 6.37 24.35
C LEU A 234 -4.05 5.17 23.48
N ARG A 235 -3.07 5.29 22.59
CA ARG A 235 -2.74 4.25 21.60
C ARG A 235 -2.36 2.91 22.24
N THR A 236 -1.55 2.95 23.30
CA THR A 236 -1.15 1.76 24.05
C THR A 236 -2.36 1.12 24.75
N TYR A 237 -3.15 1.92 25.45
CA TYR A 237 -4.36 1.45 26.15
C TYR A 237 -5.35 0.77 25.19
N VAL A 238 -5.64 1.39 24.05
CA VAL A 238 -6.55 0.83 23.05
C VAL A 238 -5.97 -0.45 22.44
N GLY A 239 -4.68 -0.45 22.09
CA GLY A 239 -4.04 -1.62 21.50
C GLY A 239 -4.00 -2.82 22.44
N GLU A 240 -3.62 -2.62 23.71
CA GLU A 240 -3.62 -3.66 24.74
C GLU A 240 -5.03 -4.20 25.00
N GLY A 241 -6.05 -3.33 25.07
CA GLY A 241 -7.45 -3.74 25.23
C GLY A 241 -7.95 -4.63 24.11
N LEU A 242 -7.66 -4.25 22.85
CA LEU A 242 -7.99 -5.08 21.68
C LEU A 242 -7.21 -6.40 21.67
N GLY A 243 -5.92 -6.36 22.02
CA GLY A 243 -5.07 -7.54 22.11
C GLY A 243 -5.53 -8.54 23.16
N ALA A 244 -5.95 -8.06 24.34
CA ALA A 244 -6.42 -8.87 25.45
C ALA A 244 -7.71 -9.65 25.12
N GLN A 245 -8.64 -9.02 24.41
CA GLN A 245 -9.85 -9.68 23.90
C GLN A 245 -9.60 -10.52 22.63
N GLY A 246 -8.39 -10.47 22.08
CA GLY A 246 -8.02 -11.18 20.86
C GLY A 246 -8.64 -10.62 19.58
N ILE A 247 -9.07 -9.36 19.60
CA ILE A 247 -9.67 -8.68 18.44
C ILE A 247 -8.61 -8.47 17.36
N VAL A 248 -8.97 -8.78 16.12
CA VAL A 248 -8.15 -8.53 14.94
C VAL A 248 -8.38 -7.09 14.47
N GLN A 249 -7.30 -6.35 14.23
CA GLN A 249 -7.36 -4.98 13.74
C GLN A 249 -7.29 -4.96 12.21
N GLY A 250 -8.30 -4.40 11.56
CA GLY A 250 -8.27 -4.15 10.12
C GLY A 250 -7.51 -2.87 9.79
N VAL A 251 -6.43 -2.98 9.03
CA VAL A 251 -5.55 -1.88 8.64
C VAL A 251 -5.84 -1.47 7.19
N PRO A 252 -6.50 -0.31 6.94
CA PRO A 252 -6.81 0.15 5.59
C PRO A 252 -5.56 0.43 4.76
N GLU A 253 -5.56 0.01 3.50
CA GLU A 253 -4.41 0.15 2.61
C GLU A 253 -4.13 1.61 2.16
N PHE A 254 -5.18 2.41 1.95
CA PHE A 254 -5.09 3.73 1.32
C PHE A 254 -5.17 4.88 2.31
N ASN A 255 -6.01 4.74 3.34
CA ASN A 255 -6.28 5.77 4.33
C ASN A 255 -5.92 5.24 5.73
N LEU A 256 -4.61 5.12 6.00
CA LEU A 256 -4.13 4.63 7.29
C LEU A 256 -4.46 5.65 8.39
N PRO A 257 -5.26 5.29 9.42
CA PRO A 257 -5.62 6.22 10.47
C PRO A 257 -4.42 6.63 11.33
N PRO A 258 -4.35 7.89 11.80
CA PRO A 258 -3.34 8.33 12.74
C PRO A 258 -3.30 7.45 14.00
N GLY A 259 -2.11 6.90 14.30
CA GLY A 259 -1.91 6.05 15.48
C GLY A 259 -2.10 4.55 15.25
N ALA A 260 -2.57 4.11 14.07
CA ALA A 260 -2.80 2.70 13.76
C ALA A 260 -1.56 1.82 14.00
N GLU A 261 -0.35 2.30 13.70
CA GLU A 261 0.89 1.54 13.94
C GLU A 261 1.09 1.23 15.43
N ALA A 262 0.93 2.22 16.31
CA ALA A 262 1.15 2.04 17.74
C ALA A 262 0.06 1.19 18.39
N VAL A 263 -1.20 1.32 17.94
CA VAL A 263 -2.31 0.48 18.39
C VAL A 263 -2.12 -0.98 17.95
N ALA A 264 -1.69 -1.20 16.71
CA ALA A 264 -1.37 -2.53 16.21
C ALA A 264 -0.18 -3.15 16.95
N ALA A 265 0.87 -2.36 17.22
CA ALA A 265 2.03 -2.82 17.97
C ALA A 265 1.68 -3.22 19.42
N ALA A 266 0.92 -2.37 20.13
CA ALA A 266 0.47 -2.64 21.50
C ALA A 266 -0.50 -3.84 21.57
N GLY A 267 -1.30 -4.08 20.53
CA GLY A 267 -2.15 -5.26 20.39
C GLY A 267 -1.43 -6.53 19.89
N GLY A 268 -0.09 -6.54 19.87
CA GLY A 268 0.71 -7.70 19.46
C GLY A 268 0.64 -8.01 17.96
N TYR A 269 0.45 -7.00 17.12
CA TYR A 269 0.30 -7.12 15.66
C TYR A 269 -0.80 -8.10 15.20
N ARG A 270 -1.85 -8.29 16.00
CA ARG A 270 -3.06 -9.02 15.60
C ARG A 270 -3.85 -8.19 14.60
N ALA A 271 -3.36 -8.10 13.37
CA ALA A 271 -3.89 -7.22 12.36
C ALA A 271 -3.93 -7.88 10.98
N VAL A 272 -4.90 -7.47 10.18
CA VAL A 272 -5.06 -7.86 8.78
C VAL A 272 -5.12 -6.62 7.90
N ARG A 273 -4.61 -6.73 6.67
CA ARG A 273 -4.74 -5.65 5.70
C ARG A 273 -6.15 -5.65 5.11
N VAL A 274 -6.69 -4.44 4.98
CA VAL A 274 -8.02 -4.17 4.45
C VAL A 274 -7.89 -3.43 3.13
N TYR A 275 -8.55 -3.95 2.10
CA TYR A 275 -8.70 -3.26 0.82
C TYR A 275 -10.09 -2.67 0.71
N GLU A 276 -10.13 -1.35 0.69
CA GLU A 276 -11.32 -0.52 0.59
C GLU A 276 -11.00 0.60 -0.40
N ARG A 277 -11.72 0.65 -1.53
CA ARG A 277 -11.58 1.68 -2.56
C ARG A 277 -12.96 2.18 -2.96
N PRO A 278 -13.07 3.43 -3.44
CA PRO A 278 -14.30 3.93 -4.03
C PRO A 278 -14.86 2.97 -5.08
N VAL A 279 -16.18 2.98 -5.22
CA VAL A 279 -16.95 2.12 -6.13
C VAL A 279 -16.31 2.00 -7.52
N HIS A 280 -16.13 0.77 -7.99
CA HIS A 280 -15.55 0.48 -9.31
C HIS A 280 -16.05 -0.86 -9.86
N THR A 281 -16.02 -1.03 -11.17
CA THR A 281 -16.51 -2.26 -11.83
C THR A 281 -15.42 -3.32 -12.07
N VAL A 282 -14.16 -3.01 -11.75
CA VAL A 282 -12.99 -3.85 -12.03
C VAL A 282 -12.78 -4.91 -10.92
N TYR A 283 -13.54 -6.01 -10.98
CA TYR A 283 -13.51 -7.07 -9.96
C TYR A 283 -12.13 -7.75 -9.79
N GLN A 284 -11.29 -7.73 -10.82
CA GLN A 284 -9.92 -8.27 -10.77
C GLN A 284 -9.04 -7.55 -9.73
N GLU A 285 -9.34 -6.30 -9.38
CA GLU A 285 -8.57 -5.57 -8.37
C GLU A 285 -8.65 -6.21 -6.98
N TYR A 286 -9.78 -6.87 -6.63
CA TYR A 286 -9.92 -7.59 -5.36
C TYR A 286 -9.00 -8.81 -5.31
N LEU A 287 -8.91 -9.58 -6.40
CA LEU A 287 -7.95 -10.69 -6.51
C LEU A 287 -6.51 -10.18 -6.40
N LEU A 288 -6.17 -9.08 -7.08
CA LEU A 288 -4.85 -8.47 -6.98
C LEU A 288 -4.55 -7.96 -5.56
N ALA A 289 -5.55 -7.45 -4.84
CA ALA A 289 -5.41 -7.08 -3.43
C ALA A 289 -5.04 -8.30 -2.57
N VAL A 290 -5.79 -9.39 -2.71
CA VAL A 290 -5.59 -10.62 -1.92
C VAL A 290 -4.26 -11.29 -2.24
N ARG A 291 -4.01 -11.55 -3.54
CA ARG A 291 -2.89 -12.33 -4.06
C ARG A 291 -1.58 -11.54 -4.05
N ASP A 292 -1.57 -10.36 -4.68
CA ASP A 292 -0.33 -9.59 -4.87
C ASP A 292 -0.02 -8.70 -3.67
N ARG A 293 -0.99 -8.43 -2.79
CA ARG A 293 -0.80 -7.49 -1.68
C ARG A 293 -1.12 -8.07 -0.31
N ASN A 294 -1.37 -9.38 -0.20
CA ASN A 294 -1.62 -10.03 1.08
C ASN A 294 -2.78 -9.39 1.88
N VAL A 295 -3.80 -8.89 1.18
CA VAL A 295 -5.03 -8.44 1.82
C VAL A 295 -5.83 -9.64 2.29
N ARG A 296 -6.42 -9.56 3.48
CA ARG A 296 -7.24 -10.64 4.08
C ARG A 296 -8.66 -10.20 4.39
N LEU A 297 -8.96 -8.90 4.27
CA LEU A 297 -10.32 -8.38 4.28
C LEU A 297 -10.53 -7.47 3.07
N VAL A 298 -11.53 -7.75 2.24
CA VAL A 298 -11.92 -6.89 1.12
C VAL A 298 -13.29 -6.28 1.42
N ILE A 299 -13.41 -4.97 1.17
CA ILE A 299 -14.65 -4.21 1.32
C ILE A 299 -15.06 -3.70 -0.07
N PRO A 300 -15.78 -4.51 -0.87
CA PRO A 300 -16.34 -4.04 -2.13
C PRO A 300 -17.50 -3.07 -1.87
N HIS A 301 -17.34 -1.82 -2.32
CA HIS A 301 -18.42 -0.84 -2.31
C HIS A 301 -19.46 -1.13 -3.39
N LEU A 302 -20.73 -0.97 -3.04
CA LEU A 302 -21.84 -1.32 -3.92
C LEU A 302 -22.03 -0.29 -5.04
N LEU A 303 -22.47 -0.78 -6.20
CA LEU A 303 -22.84 0.02 -7.36
C LEU A 303 -24.18 0.72 -7.08
N TRP A 304 -24.23 2.02 -7.36
CA TRP A 304 -25.43 2.87 -7.24
C TRP A 304 -26.20 3.03 -8.56
N HIS A 305 -25.66 2.46 -9.64
CA HIS A 305 -26.31 2.42 -10.95
C HIS A 305 -26.15 1.02 -11.56
N PRO A 306 -27.16 0.53 -12.30
CA PRO A 306 -27.05 -0.74 -13.00
C PRO A 306 -25.88 -0.74 -13.99
N VAL A 307 -25.10 -1.83 -14.03
CA VAL A 307 -24.01 -2.00 -15.00
C VAL A 307 -24.33 -3.17 -15.95
N PRO A 308 -24.50 -2.92 -17.26
CA PRO A 308 -24.87 -3.96 -18.22
C PRO A 308 -23.90 -5.13 -18.19
N SER A 309 -24.41 -6.34 -17.94
CA SER A 309 -23.63 -7.56 -18.09
C SER A 309 -23.94 -8.21 -19.44
N PRO A 310 -22.94 -8.58 -20.25
CA PRO A 310 -23.14 -9.28 -21.52
C PRO A 310 -23.98 -10.56 -21.37
N ALA A 311 -23.87 -11.23 -20.23
CA ALA A 311 -24.57 -12.50 -19.95
C ALA A 311 -26.06 -12.34 -19.60
N LYS A 312 -26.52 -11.13 -19.21
CA LYS A 312 -27.90 -10.88 -18.77
C LYS A 312 -28.56 -9.69 -19.49
N ALA A 313 -28.00 -9.18 -20.58
CA ALA A 313 -28.53 -8.00 -21.28
C ALA A 313 -30.02 -8.13 -21.69
N HIS A 314 -30.51 -9.36 -21.94
CA HIS A 314 -31.92 -9.64 -22.25
C HIS A 314 -32.85 -9.73 -21.01
N ALA A 315 -32.33 -9.91 -19.80
CA ALA A 315 -33.13 -9.95 -18.57
C ALA A 315 -33.50 -8.55 -18.05
N TRP A 316 -32.78 -7.52 -18.52
CA TRP A 316 -32.96 -6.12 -18.12
C TRP A 316 -34.28 -5.53 -18.60
N THR A 317 -34.80 -6.04 -19.72
CA THR A 317 -36.03 -5.56 -20.35
C THR A 317 -37.30 -6.12 -19.71
N THR A 318 -37.19 -7.17 -18.88
CA THR A 318 -38.36 -7.92 -18.36
C THR A 318 -38.64 -7.72 -16.87
N ARG A 319 -37.66 -7.31 -16.03
CA ARG A 319 -37.83 -7.11 -14.58
C ARG A 319 -37.75 -5.65 -14.09
N GLY A 320 -37.55 -4.69 -15.00
CA GLY A 320 -37.43 -3.26 -14.67
C GLY A 320 -36.03 -2.83 -14.18
N ALA A 321 -35.79 -1.52 -14.14
CA ALA A 321 -34.49 -0.92 -13.81
C ALA A 321 -34.02 -1.21 -12.36
N ASP A 322 -34.97 -1.41 -11.44
CA ASP A 322 -34.72 -1.63 -10.02
C ASP A 322 -34.09 -3.02 -9.75
N ALA A 323 -34.59 -4.06 -10.44
CA ALA A 323 -33.99 -5.39 -10.39
C ALA A 323 -32.58 -5.44 -11.00
N ALA A 324 -32.30 -4.59 -12.00
CA ALA A 324 -31.00 -4.52 -12.65
C ALA A 324 -29.88 -4.01 -11.73
N LEU A 325 -30.21 -3.16 -10.75
CA LEU A 325 -29.26 -2.65 -9.77
C LEU A 325 -28.80 -3.75 -8.80
N ALA A 326 -29.76 -4.50 -8.23
CA ALA A 326 -29.47 -5.64 -7.37
C ALA A 326 -28.68 -6.73 -8.12
N ASP A 327 -29.12 -7.09 -9.34
CA ASP A 327 -28.44 -8.07 -10.18
C ASP A 327 -26.99 -7.67 -10.53
N SER A 328 -26.75 -6.37 -10.74
CA SER A 328 -25.42 -5.85 -11.03
C SER A 328 -24.47 -5.99 -9.84
N ASN A 329 -24.95 -5.71 -8.63
CA ASN A 329 -24.19 -5.88 -7.40
C ASN A 329 -23.89 -7.36 -7.11
N LEU A 330 -24.89 -8.23 -7.21
CA LEU A 330 -24.72 -9.69 -7.07
C LEU A 330 -23.71 -10.22 -8.08
N GLY A 331 -23.87 -9.87 -9.36
CA GLY A 331 -22.95 -10.32 -10.40
C GLY A 331 -21.54 -9.75 -10.27
N HIS A 332 -21.37 -8.55 -9.70
CA HIS A 332 -20.06 -7.98 -9.43
C HIS A 332 -19.35 -8.72 -8.28
N LEU A 333 -20.07 -8.94 -7.17
CA LEU A 333 -19.58 -9.68 -6.01
C LEU A 333 -19.24 -11.13 -6.37
N ALA A 334 -20.14 -11.84 -7.06
CA ALA A 334 -19.96 -13.21 -7.50
C ALA A 334 -18.67 -13.38 -8.33
N ARG A 335 -18.40 -12.47 -9.27
CA ARG A 335 -17.16 -12.48 -10.07
C ARG A 335 -15.92 -12.22 -9.23
N ALA A 336 -16.01 -11.31 -8.25
CA ALA A 336 -14.90 -11.03 -7.34
C ALA A 336 -14.55 -12.25 -6.48
N VAL A 337 -15.57 -12.86 -5.86
CA VAL A 337 -15.44 -14.06 -5.02
C VAL A 337 -14.92 -15.25 -5.82
N ALA A 338 -15.51 -15.53 -6.98
CA ALA A 338 -15.08 -16.61 -7.85
C ALA A 338 -13.61 -16.45 -8.30
N ALA A 339 -13.16 -15.22 -8.60
CA ALA A 339 -11.78 -14.96 -8.95
C ALA A 339 -10.80 -15.22 -7.78
N VAL A 340 -11.20 -14.87 -6.55
CA VAL A 340 -10.41 -15.13 -5.33
C VAL A 340 -10.32 -16.63 -5.05
N GLN A 341 -11.43 -17.35 -5.14
CA GLN A 341 -11.48 -18.81 -4.93
C GLN A 341 -10.72 -19.58 -6.01
N ALA A 342 -10.85 -19.18 -7.28
CA ALA A 342 -10.10 -19.79 -8.39
C ALA A 342 -8.58 -19.62 -8.25
N ALA A 343 -8.12 -18.62 -7.51
CA ALA A 343 -6.71 -18.42 -7.18
C ALA A 343 -6.23 -19.25 -5.98
N GLY A 344 -7.09 -20.08 -5.38
CA GLY A 344 -6.77 -21.00 -4.29
C GLY A 344 -6.99 -20.44 -2.88
N PHE A 345 -7.62 -19.28 -2.73
CA PHE A 345 -7.97 -18.72 -1.41
C PHE A 345 -9.34 -19.22 -0.93
N GLN A 346 -9.49 -19.34 0.38
CA GLN A 346 -10.76 -19.76 1.00
C GLN A 346 -11.49 -18.54 1.57
N LEU A 347 -12.81 -18.51 1.46
CA LEU A 347 -13.61 -17.51 2.15
C LEU A 347 -13.76 -17.89 3.63
N GLY A 348 -13.71 -16.89 4.51
CA GLY A 348 -13.94 -17.07 5.95
C GLY A 348 -13.19 -16.04 6.80
N ALA A 349 -13.04 -16.35 8.09
CA ALA A 349 -12.38 -15.48 9.05
C ALA A 349 -10.98 -15.03 8.60
N PRO A 350 -10.78 -13.70 8.41
CA PRO A 350 -9.46 -13.14 8.10
C PRO A 350 -8.45 -13.54 9.17
N GLN A 351 -7.39 -14.24 8.76
CA GLN A 351 -6.35 -14.64 9.70
C GLN A 351 -5.22 -13.59 9.72
N PRO A 352 -4.90 -13.02 10.90
CA PRO A 352 -3.75 -12.13 11.02
C PRO A 352 -2.45 -12.88 10.74
N PHE A 353 -1.43 -12.16 10.27
CA PHE A 353 -0.10 -12.74 10.15
C PHE A 353 0.42 -13.10 11.53
N ARG A 354 1.18 -14.19 11.63
CA ARG A 354 1.95 -14.46 12.83
C ARG A 354 2.97 -13.33 12.98
N PRO A 355 2.97 -12.58 14.09
CA PRO A 355 3.91 -11.50 14.31
C PRO A 355 5.34 -12.03 14.15
N TYR A 356 6.03 -11.46 13.19
CA TYR A 356 7.45 -11.68 12.95
C TYR A 356 8.19 -10.37 13.11
N GLU A 357 9.24 -10.42 13.93
CA GLU A 357 10.27 -9.40 14.00
C GLU A 357 11.61 -10.05 13.65
N VAL A 358 12.47 -9.31 12.95
CA VAL A 358 13.82 -9.79 12.64
C VAL A 358 14.60 -9.83 13.94
N ASP A 359 15.13 -11.00 14.27
CA ASP A 359 16.04 -11.18 15.40
C ASP A 359 17.20 -10.17 15.36
N ARG A 360 17.48 -9.52 16.50
CA ARG A 360 18.47 -8.42 16.56
C ARG A 360 19.88 -8.90 16.24
N HIS A 361 20.23 -10.15 16.55
CA HIS A 361 21.55 -10.71 16.26
C HIS A 361 21.70 -10.99 14.76
N LEU A 362 20.67 -11.56 14.12
CA LEU A 362 20.64 -11.73 12.67
C LEU A 362 20.72 -10.38 11.94
N LEU A 363 20.04 -9.35 12.46
CA LEU A 363 20.10 -8.02 11.89
C LEU A 363 21.48 -7.38 12.05
N ALA A 364 22.11 -7.52 13.22
CA ALA A 364 23.48 -7.06 13.45
C ALA A 364 24.47 -7.72 12.49
N LEU A 365 24.39 -9.05 12.33
CA LEU A 365 25.21 -9.79 11.38
C LEU A 365 25.00 -9.31 9.93
N LEU A 366 23.73 -9.08 9.53
CA LEU A 366 23.37 -8.59 8.21
C LEU A 366 23.96 -7.19 7.94
N LEU A 367 23.80 -6.25 8.88
CA LEU A 367 24.31 -4.89 8.77
C LEU A 367 25.85 -4.85 8.75
N SER A 368 26.50 -5.66 9.57
CA SER A 368 27.97 -5.77 9.57
C SER A 368 28.52 -6.38 8.29
N ALA A 369 27.89 -7.43 7.76
CA ALA A 369 28.27 -8.01 6.48
C ALA A 369 28.08 -6.98 5.34
N LEU A 370 26.98 -6.21 5.36
CA LEU A 370 26.71 -5.17 4.38
C LEU A 370 27.77 -4.05 4.43
N ALA A 371 28.15 -3.58 5.62
CA ALA A 371 29.17 -2.55 5.75
C ALA A 371 30.57 -3.05 5.39
N GLY A 372 30.92 -4.29 5.78
CA GLY A 372 32.15 -4.94 5.35
C GLY A 372 32.25 -5.02 3.82
N LEU A 373 31.14 -5.37 3.15
CA LEU A 373 31.04 -5.36 1.69
C LEU A 373 31.22 -3.94 1.12
N ALA A 374 30.51 -2.94 1.68
CA ALA A 374 30.56 -1.56 1.21
C ALA A 374 32.00 -0.98 1.29
N VAL A 375 32.68 -1.18 2.43
CA VAL A 375 34.07 -0.73 2.62
C VAL A 375 35.03 -1.47 1.68
N SER A 376 34.83 -2.78 1.47
CA SER A 376 35.64 -3.60 0.57
C SER A 376 35.55 -3.14 -0.90
N VAL A 377 34.39 -2.61 -1.31
CA VAL A 377 34.17 -2.05 -2.65
C VAL A 377 34.73 -0.62 -2.75
N ALA A 378 34.60 0.21 -1.70
CA ALA A 378 34.92 1.64 -1.74
C ALA A 378 36.41 1.98 -1.57
N ALA A 379 37.16 1.23 -0.77
CA ALA A 379 38.49 1.68 -0.36
C ALA A 379 39.59 1.34 -1.39
N TRP A 380 40.58 2.23 -1.52
CA TRP A 380 41.67 2.11 -2.51
C TRP A 380 42.95 1.41 -1.99
N ASP A 381 43.18 1.40 -0.68
CA ASP A 381 44.42 0.93 -0.04
C ASP A 381 44.17 -0.26 0.92
N VAL A 382 44.94 -1.33 0.78
CA VAL A 382 44.72 -2.65 1.42
C VAL A 382 44.92 -2.62 2.95
N ARG A 383 45.81 -1.78 3.48
CA ARG A 383 46.01 -1.68 4.94
C ARG A 383 44.91 -0.87 5.62
N LYS A 384 44.56 0.29 5.05
CA LYS A 384 43.44 1.12 5.52
C LYS A 384 42.09 0.40 5.36
N GLN A 385 41.96 -0.46 4.34
CA GLN A 385 40.83 -1.37 4.16
C GLN A 385 40.62 -2.30 5.35
N ARG A 386 41.65 -2.99 5.85
CA ARG A 386 41.49 -3.96 6.96
C ARG A 386 41.02 -3.28 8.23
N ALA A 387 41.63 -2.16 8.62
CA ALA A 387 41.24 -1.42 9.81
C ALA A 387 39.82 -0.84 9.69
N ALA A 388 39.46 -0.27 8.54
CA ALA A 388 38.12 0.27 8.29
C ALA A 388 37.04 -0.82 8.26
N VAL A 389 37.35 -2.00 7.69
CA VAL A 389 36.43 -3.15 7.69
C VAL A 389 36.21 -3.67 9.12
N ILE A 390 37.28 -3.85 9.89
CA ILE A 390 37.18 -4.29 11.29
C ILE A 390 36.34 -3.29 12.09
N LEU A 391 36.63 -1.99 11.97
CA LEU A 391 35.87 -0.95 12.67
C LEU A 391 34.39 -0.94 12.27
N ALA A 392 34.09 -1.00 10.98
CA ALA A 392 32.71 -1.00 10.48
C ALA A 392 31.94 -2.24 10.94
N VAL A 393 32.56 -3.42 10.89
CA VAL A 393 31.97 -4.69 11.34
C VAL A 393 31.72 -4.67 12.85
N THR A 394 32.69 -4.21 13.64
CA THR A 394 32.57 -4.13 15.11
C THR A 394 31.49 -3.15 15.53
N LEU A 395 31.47 -1.94 14.95
CA LEU A 395 30.44 -0.95 15.27
C LEU A 395 29.04 -1.48 14.95
N LEU A 396 28.84 -2.06 13.76
CA LEU A 396 27.53 -2.56 13.35
C LEU A 396 27.12 -3.92 13.94
N LEU A 397 28.03 -4.62 14.61
CA LEU A 397 27.70 -5.80 15.42
C LEU A 397 27.09 -5.39 16.76
N ILE A 398 27.57 -4.28 17.33
CA ILE A 398 27.18 -3.83 18.68
C ILE A 398 25.99 -2.86 18.63
N PHE A 399 26.00 -1.91 17.69
CA PHE A 399 25.03 -0.83 17.64
C PHE A 399 23.56 -1.31 17.53
N PRO A 400 23.22 -2.26 16.64
CA PRO A 400 21.84 -2.75 16.51
C PRO A 400 21.30 -3.48 17.75
N LEU A 401 22.18 -3.98 18.62
CA LEU A 401 21.79 -4.68 19.84
C LEU A 401 21.31 -3.72 20.93
N VAL A 402 21.90 -2.53 21.00
CA VAL A 402 21.68 -1.54 22.08
C VAL A 402 20.68 -0.45 21.66
N LEU A 403 20.47 -0.22 20.36
CA LEU A 403 19.58 0.84 19.89
C LEU A 403 18.10 0.61 20.28
N PRO A 404 17.37 1.71 20.59
CA PRO A 404 15.91 1.70 20.64
C PRO A 404 15.29 1.24 19.32
N ALA A 405 14.08 0.67 19.38
CA ALA A 405 13.43 0.09 18.19
C ALA A 405 13.18 1.11 17.06
N ALA A 406 12.91 2.37 17.41
CA ALA A 406 12.70 3.45 16.46
C ALA A 406 14.00 3.79 15.68
N ASP A 407 15.10 4.00 16.40
CA ASP A 407 16.41 4.30 15.80
C ASP A 407 16.92 3.12 14.97
N LEU A 408 16.69 1.89 15.44
CA LEU A 408 17.00 0.68 14.70
C LEU A 408 16.22 0.61 13.37
N THR A 409 14.95 1.00 13.38
CA THR A 409 14.12 1.06 12.16
C THR A 409 14.66 2.11 11.17
N LEU A 410 15.08 3.27 11.67
CA LEU A 410 15.73 4.29 10.85
C LEU A 410 17.05 3.79 10.24
N LEU A 411 17.90 3.11 11.02
CA LEU A 411 19.14 2.50 10.53
C LEU A 411 18.87 1.47 9.42
N ARG A 412 17.86 0.61 9.60
CA ARG A 412 17.43 -0.37 8.59
C ARG A 412 17.00 0.30 7.29
N LYS A 413 16.20 1.38 7.38
CA LYS A 413 15.78 2.17 6.20
C LYS A 413 16.96 2.87 5.52
N ALA A 414 17.91 3.40 6.28
CA ALA A 414 19.11 4.04 5.74
C ALA A 414 20.00 3.02 5.00
N ALA A 415 20.21 1.84 5.59
CA ALA A 415 20.93 0.74 4.95
C ALA A 415 20.23 0.27 3.67
N ALA A 416 18.89 0.14 3.71
CA ALA A 416 18.09 -0.21 2.54
C ALA A 416 18.18 0.84 1.43
N LEU A 417 18.22 2.14 1.76
CA LEU A 417 18.45 3.23 0.80
C LEU A 417 19.82 3.10 0.12
N GLY A 418 20.87 2.82 0.90
CA GLY A 418 22.22 2.59 0.38
C GLY A 418 22.25 1.40 -0.59
N VAL A 419 21.67 0.26 -0.22
CA VAL A 419 21.57 -0.94 -1.08
C VAL A 419 20.75 -0.66 -2.33
N ALA A 420 19.60 0.02 -2.19
CA ALA A 420 18.69 0.33 -3.29
C ALA A 420 19.33 1.24 -4.34
N GLY A 421 20.22 2.15 -3.93
CA GLY A 421 21.00 2.99 -4.84
C GLY A 421 22.20 2.27 -5.44
N ALA A 422 22.97 1.55 -4.61
CA ALA A 422 24.24 0.98 -5.02
C ALA A 422 24.10 -0.29 -5.86
N ALA A 423 23.21 -1.22 -5.50
CA ALA A 423 23.13 -2.53 -6.17
C ALA A 423 22.77 -2.44 -7.66
N PRO A 424 21.75 -1.66 -8.09
CA PRO A 424 21.45 -1.49 -9.50
C PRO A 424 22.55 -0.74 -10.25
N ALA A 425 23.18 0.26 -9.62
CA ALA A 425 24.27 1.02 -10.22
C ALA A 425 25.50 0.13 -10.48
N LEU A 426 25.94 -0.61 -9.45
CA LEU A 426 27.03 -1.57 -9.57
C LEU A 426 26.69 -2.67 -10.58
N GLY A 427 25.44 -3.14 -10.61
CA GLY A 427 24.94 -4.10 -11.58
C GLY A 427 25.12 -3.65 -13.02
N VAL A 428 24.70 -2.43 -13.34
CA VAL A 428 24.86 -1.87 -14.69
C VAL A 428 26.34 -1.64 -15.02
N VAL A 429 27.10 -1.04 -14.09
CA VAL A 429 28.53 -0.73 -14.31
C VAL A 429 29.36 -1.98 -14.54
N TRP A 430 29.23 -2.99 -13.66
CA TRP A 430 29.96 -4.25 -13.81
C TRP A 430 29.44 -5.08 -14.99
N GLY A 431 28.12 -5.09 -15.23
CA GLY A 431 27.53 -5.76 -16.37
C GLY A 431 28.08 -5.23 -17.70
N LEU A 432 28.17 -3.92 -17.86
CA LEU A 432 28.74 -3.30 -19.06
C LEU A 432 30.25 -3.55 -19.18
N ALA A 433 31.00 -3.44 -18.08
CA ALA A 433 32.45 -3.66 -18.09
C ALA A 433 32.83 -5.10 -18.47
N GLU A 434 32.13 -6.11 -17.95
CA GLU A 434 32.36 -7.52 -18.32
C GLU A 434 31.86 -7.82 -19.75
N ALA A 435 30.80 -7.13 -20.20
CA ALA A 435 30.30 -7.27 -21.56
C ALA A 435 31.26 -6.72 -22.63
N GLU A 436 32.13 -5.75 -22.30
CA GLU A 436 33.10 -5.18 -23.25
C GLU A 436 34.06 -6.23 -23.83
N GLU A 437 34.51 -7.20 -23.02
CA GLU A 437 35.40 -8.28 -23.46
C GLU A 437 34.72 -9.18 -24.50
N LEU A 438 33.42 -9.40 -24.36
CA LEU A 438 32.62 -10.26 -25.25
C LEU A 438 32.10 -9.52 -26.49
N ARG A 439 31.88 -8.21 -26.38
CA ARG A 439 31.17 -7.38 -27.37
C ARG A 439 31.71 -7.51 -28.78
N ALA A 440 33.04 -7.52 -28.93
CA ALA A 440 33.69 -7.52 -30.24
C ALA A 440 33.44 -8.81 -31.03
N ARG A 441 33.28 -9.95 -30.35
CA ARG A 441 33.14 -11.27 -30.98
C ARG A 441 31.71 -11.81 -30.91
N ARG A 442 30.98 -11.51 -29.84
CA ARG A 442 29.66 -12.09 -29.53
C ARG A 442 28.76 -11.01 -28.91
N PRO A 443 28.24 -10.06 -29.71
CA PRO A 443 27.45 -8.93 -29.20
C PRO A 443 26.17 -9.35 -28.47
N LEU A 444 25.51 -10.43 -28.92
CA LEU A 444 24.32 -10.96 -28.24
C LEU A 444 24.68 -11.58 -26.88
N ALA A 445 25.80 -12.30 -26.79
CA ALA A 445 26.28 -12.84 -25.53
C ALA A 445 26.71 -11.72 -24.56
N ALA A 446 27.31 -10.64 -25.06
CA ALA A 446 27.61 -9.45 -24.28
C ALA A 446 26.34 -8.82 -23.68
N GLY A 447 25.28 -8.67 -24.50
CA GLY A 447 23.96 -8.22 -24.06
C GLY A 447 23.38 -9.08 -22.93
N LEU A 448 23.41 -10.40 -23.11
CA LEU A 448 22.91 -11.35 -22.12
C LEU A 448 23.71 -11.33 -20.82
N THR A 449 25.05 -11.29 -20.90
CA THR A 449 25.94 -11.21 -19.74
C THR A 449 25.65 -9.97 -18.90
N ALA A 450 25.53 -8.80 -19.53
CA ALA A 450 25.20 -7.57 -18.81
C ALA A 450 23.85 -7.65 -18.11
N LEU A 451 22.84 -8.22 -18.79
CA LEU A 451 21.50 -8.38 -18.24
C LEU A 451 21.48 -9.33 -17.03
N VAL A 452 22.15 -10.49 -17.13
CA VAL A 452 22.24 -11.48 -16.04
C VAL A 452 23.00 -10.92 -14.85
N LEU A 453 24.12 -10.23 -15.07
CA LEU A 453 24.91 -9.64 -13.98
C LEU A 453 24.15 -8.50 -13.29
N ALA A 454 23.55 -7.59 -14.05
CA ALA A 454 22.79 -6.48 -13.48
C ALA A 454 21.52 -6.96 -12.76
N GLY A 455 20.79 -7.91 -13.36
CA GLY A 455 19.62 -8.52 -12.76
C GLY A 455 19.97 -9.31 -11.50
N GLY A 456 21.03 -10.11 -11.54
CA GLY A 456 21.50 -10.89 -10.39
C GLY A 456 21.94 -10.01 -9.22
N LEU A 457 22.67 -8.92 -9.46
CA LEU A 457 23.05 -7.97 -8.42
C LEU A 457 21.86 -7.18 -7.87
N ALA A 458 20.91 -6.79 -8.73
CA ALA A 458 19.68 -6.14 -8.28
C ALA A 458 18.81 -7.09 -7.44
N LEU A 459 18.71 -8.37 -7.80
CA LEU A 459 18.03 -9.40 -7.01
C LEU A 459 18.75 -9.67 -5.68
N ALA A 460 20.08 -9.71 -5.67
CA ALA A 460 20.88 -9.83 -4.44
C ALA A 460 20.62 -8.64 -3.50
N GLY A 461 20.63 -7.41 -4.02
CA GLY A 461 20.28 -6.22 -3.26
C GLY A 461 18.82 -6.23 -2.77
N ALA A 462 17.90 -6.68 -3.62
CA ALA A 462 16.49 -6.84 -3.26
C ALA A 462 16.29 -7.85 -2.11
N LEU A 463 17.02 -8.96 -2.11
CA LEU A 463 17.01 -9.93 -1.02
C LEU A 463 17.51 -9.31 0.29
N VAL A 464 18.59 -8.54 0.24
CA VAL A 464 19.11 -7.81 1.42
C VAL A 464 18.10 -6.79 1.95
N ILE A 465 17.42 -6.05 1.06
CA ILE A 465 16.38 -5.08 1.48
C ILE A 465 15.20 -5.79 2.13
N GLN A 466 14.75 -6.91 1.56
CA GLN A 466 13.69 -7.74 2.14
C GLN A 466 14.09 -8.30 3.51
N ALA A 467 15.36 -8.69 3.69
CA ALA A 467 15.86 -9.11 4.99
C ALA A 467 15.95 -7.95 6.00
N LEU A 468 16.32 -6.75 5.53
CA LEU A 468 16.38 -5.55 6.36
C LEU A 468 15.00 -5.07 6.79
N LEU A 469 13.98 -5.13 5.94
CA LEU A 469 12.68 -4.48 6.19
C LEU A 469 11.51 -5.47 6.29
N GLY A 470 11.70 -6.78 6.15
CA GLY A 470 10.61 -7.75 6.07
C GLY A 470 9.89 -8.08 7.38
N ASP A 471 9.77 -7.16 8.34
CA ASP A 471 8.99 -7.41 9.54
C ASP A 471 7.48 -7.16 9.33
N THR A 472 6.69 -7.51 10.34
CA THR A 472 5.22 -7.40 10.32
C THR A 472 4.74 -5.97 10.07
N ARG A 473 5.48 -4.94 10.51
CA ARG A 473 5.10 -3.52 10.37
C ARG A 473 5.06 -3.13 8.90
N PHE A 474 6.07 -3.55 8.15
CA PHE A 474 6.15 -3.27 6.71
C PHE A 474 5.24 -4.19 5.89
N LEU A 475 5.05 -5.45 6.31
CA LEU A 475 4.10 -6.37 5.68
C LEU A 475 2.66 -5.84 5.76
N LEU A 476 2.26 -5.32 6.92
CA LEU A 476 0.95 -4.69 7.14
C LEU A 476 0.83 -3.28 6.54
N LYS A 477 1.93 -2.71 6.01
CA LYS A 477 2.01 -1.33 5.51
C LYS A 477 1.72 -0.27 6.60
N LEU A 478 1.95 -0.62 7.87
CA LEU A 478 1.95 0.35 8.98
C LEU A 478 3.13 1.32 8.85
N ASP A 479 4.24 0.81 8.33
CA ASP A 479 5.40 1.60 7.92
C ASP A 479 5.76 1.28 6.45
N ALA A 480 6.42 2.22 5.78
CA ALA A 480 6.79 2.11 4.37
C ALA A 480 8.18 2.71 4.07
N PHE A 481 8.84 2.15 3.06
CA PHE A 481 10.10 2.69 2.55
C PHE A 481 9.85 3.87 1.58
N ALA A 482 9.91 5.10 2.10
CA ALA A 482 9.74 6.32 1.30
C ALA A 482 10.98 6.69 0.45
N GLY A 483 12.15 6.11 0.74
CA GLY A 483 13.45 6.47 0.14
C GLY A 483 13.63 6.05 -1.32
N ILE A 484 12.66 5.38 -1.94
CA ILE A 484 12.83 4.81 -3.28
C ILE A 484 13.12 5.85 -4.36
N LYS A 485 12.45 7.01 -4.32
CA LYS A 485 12.68 8.09 -5.30
C LYS A 485 14.12 8.60 -5.21
N LEU A 486 14.62 8.74 -3.98
CA LEU A 486 16.01 9.14 -3.73
C LEU A 486 17.00 8.06 -4.18
N ALA A 487 16.76 6.78 -3.87
CA ALA A 487 17.59 5.66 -4.35
C ALA A 487 17.73 5.67 -5.88
N TYR A 488 16.62 5.88 -6.60
CA TYR A 488 16.64 6.00 -8.06
C TYR A 488 17.51 7.16 -8.54
N ALA A 489 17.33 8.35 -7.95
CA ALA A 489 18.13 9.52 -8.30
C ALA A 489 19.63 9.28 -8.06
N LEU A 490 19.98 8.68 -6.92
CA LEU A 490 21.36 8.29 -6.60
C LEU A 490 21.92 7.26 -7.59
N THR A 491 21.12 6.26 -7.97
CA THR A 491 21.51 5.24 -8.96
C THR A 491 21.81 5.87 -10.31
N LEU A 492 20.89 6.71 -10.81
CA LEU A 492 21.03 7.41 -12.09
C LEU A 492 22.25 8.32 -12.07
N ALA A 493 22.43 9.10 -11.01
CA ALA A 493 23.59 9.98 -10.85
C ALA A 493 24.91 9.18 -10.83
N ALA A 494 24.97 8.07 -10.08
CA ALA A 494 26.15 7.23 -10.00
C ALA A 494 26.54 6.64 -11.36
N VAL A 495 25.58 6.07 -12.10
CA VAL A 495 25.83 5.48 -13.42
C VAL A 495 26.16 6.56 -14.45
N PHE A 496 25.50 7.72 -14.41
CA PHE A 496 25.80 8.84 -15.29
C PHE A 496 27.22 9.38 -15.07
N LEU A 497 27.63 9.60 -13.81
CA LEU A 497 28.97 10.04 -13.45
C LEU A 497 30.03 9.01 -13.83
N TRP A 498 29.74 7.71 -13.67
CA TRP A 498 30.61 6.65 -14.13
C TRP A 498 30.74 6.67 -15.67
N ALA A 499 29.64 6.74 -16.39
CA ALA A 499 29.62 6.80 -17.86
C ALA A 499 30.38 8.04 -18.38
N ARG A 500 30.35 9.15 -17.63
CA ARG A 500 31.17 10.34 -17.88
C ARG A 500 32.66 10.09 -17.70
N ARG A 501 33.08 9.36 -16.66
CA ARG A 501 34.51 9.05 -16.41
C ARG A 501 35.07 7.99 -17.35
N ALA A 502 34.25 7.04 -17.76
CA ALA A 502 34.64 5.94 -18.65
C ALA A 502 34.78 6.37 -20.13
N ASP A 503 34.70 7.67 -20.44
CA ASP A 503 34.75 8.26 -21.79
C ASP A 503 33.72 7.64 -22.78
N LEU A 504 32.64 7.04 -22.24
CA LEU A 504 31.51 6.54 -23.04
C LEU A 504 30.71 7.68 -23.67
N MET A 505 30.91 8.89 -23.16
CA MET A 505 30.41 10.14 -23.69
C MET A 505 31.52 10.72 -24.54
N ARG A 506 31.31 10.86 -25.86
CA ARG A 506 32.29 11.42 -26.82
C ARG A 506 33.24 12.43 -26.15
N ALA A 507 34.54 12.14 -26.18
CA ALA A 507 35.60 13.03 -25.69
C ALA A 507 35.33 14.47 -26.12
N GLY A 508 34.94 15.34 -25.18
CA GLY A 508 34.71 16.78 -25.44
C GLY A 508 33.28 17.32 -25.27
N TRP A 509 32.26 16.52 -24.96
CA TRP A 509 30.91 17.07 -24.70
C TRP A 509 30.86 18.02 -23.49
N TRP A 510 31.63 17.74 -22.42
CA TRP A 510 31.75 18.61 -21.24
C TRP A 510 32.58 19.88 -21.45
N ARG A 511 33.29 20.01 -22.58
CA ARG A 511 34.02 21.24 -22.94
C ARG A 511 33.13 22.25 -23.67
N ARG A 512 31.87 21.88 -23.94
CA ARG A 512 30.88 22.79 -24.52
C ARG A 512 30.14 23.46 -23.37
N PRO A 513 30.16 24.81 -23.28
CA PRO A 513 29.48 25.55 -22.20
C PRO A 513 27.95 25.45 -22.29
N PHE A 514 27.40 24.96 -23.41
CA PHE A 514 25.98 24.76 -23.63
C PHE A 514 25.69 23.35 -24.17
N PHE A 515 24.64 22.73 -23.64
CA PHE A 515 24.00 21.57 -24.25
C PHE A 515 23.56 21.94 -25.67
N ALA A 516 23.83 21.10 -26.67
CA ALA A 516 23.25 21.32 -27.99
C ALA A 516 21.70 21.28 -27.89
N PRO A 517 20.94 22.02 -28.71
CA PRO A 517 19.47 21.96 -28.67
C PRO A 517 18.93 20.52 -28.74
N ALA A 518 19.53 19.66 -29.57
CA ALA A 518 19.20 18.23 -29.63
C ALA A 518 19.46 17.46 -28.33
N GLU A 519 20.48 17.83 -27.55
CA GLU A 519 20.79 17.24 -26.24
C GLU A 519 19.80 17.74 -25.17
N LEU A 520 19.39 19.01 -25.23
CA LEU A 520 18.32 19.56 -24.39
C LEU A 520 16.98 18.88 -24.69
N PHE A 521 16.62 18.70 -25.97
CA PHE A 521 15.44 17.94 -26.35
C PHE A 521 15.52 16.47 -25.95
N ALA A 522 16.70 15.83 -26.04
CA ALA A 522 16.90 14.46 -25.57
C ALA A 522 16.81 14.34 -24.04
N LEU A 523 17.37 15.30 -23.29
CA LEU A 523 17.24 15.37 -21.83
C LEU A 523 15.81 15.65 -21.40
N ALA A 524 15.13 16.58 -22.06
CA ALA A 524 13.72 16.87 -21.82
C ALA A 524 12.83 15.67 -22.17
N GLY A 525 13.10 14.98 -23.28
CA GLY A 525 12.40 13.76 -23.67
C GLY A 525 12.66 12.60 -22.69
N LEU A 526 13.90 12.41 -22.26
CA LEU A 526 14.24 11.42 -21.23
C LEU A 526 13.57 11.76 -19.90
N ALA A 527 13.64 13.02 -19.47
CA ALA A 527 12.98 13.51 -18.26
C ALA A 527 11.46 13.35 -18.35
N LEU A 528 10.85 13.59 -19.52
CA LEU A 528 9.43 13.37 -19.76
C LEU A 528 9.07 11.88 -19.70
N VAL A 529 9.84 11.01 -20.37
CA VAL A 529 9.61 9.56 -20.31
C VAL A 529 9.73 9.05 -18.88
N VAL A 530 10.79 9.46 -18.18
CA VAL A 530 10.98 9.16 -16.76
C VAL A 530 9.77 9.69 -15.97
N TRP A 531 9.43 10.98 -16.09
CA TRP A 531 8.32 11.60 -15.38
C TRP A 531 6.97 10.90 -15.64
N VAL A 532 6.62 10.59 -16.89
CA VAL A 532 5.42 9.82 -17.25
C VAL A 532 5.43 8.44 -16.60
N LEU A 533 6.57 7.74 -16.62
CA LEU A 533 6.71 6.43 -15.99
C LEU A 533 6.63 6.47 -14.45
N PHE A 534 6.96 7.61 -13.84
CA PHE A 534 6.91 7.83 -12.38
C PHE A 534 5.56 8.35 -11.89
N ASN A 535 4.90 9.26 -12.62
CA ASN A 535 3.57 9.76 -12.26
C ASN A 535 2.47 8.70 -12.45
N ARG A 536 2.75 7.65 -13.23
CA ARG A 536 1.91 6.46 -13.37
C ARG A 536 2.00 5.46 -12.20
N SER A 537 2.90 5.66 -11.22
CA SER A 537 3.05 4.74 -10.07
C SER A 537 2.36 5.20 -8.79
N GLY A 538 1.63 6.33 -8.81
CA GLY A 538 0.81 6.82 -7.70
C GLY A 538 -0.62 6.25 -7.74
N ASN A 539 -1.32 6.33 -6.60
CA ASN A 539 -2.71 5.88 -6.46
C ASN A 539 -3.74 6.67 -7.30
N VAL A 540 -3.32 7.79 -7.89
CA VAL A 540 -4.12 8.62 -8.80
C VAL A 540 -3.23 9.00 -9.97
N SER A 541 -3.37 8.30 -11.10
CA SER A 541 -2.68 8.67 -12.34
C SER A 541 -3.36 9.89 -12.94
N VAL A 542 -2.68 11.04 -12.93
CA VAL A 542 -3.16 12.30 -13.57
C VAL A 542 -3.39 12.13 -15.08
N ILE A 543 -2.80 11.09 -15.69
CA ILE A 543 -2.93 10.77 -17.11
C ILE A 543 -3.91 9.60 -17.27
N PRO A 544 -5.03 9.77 -18.00
CA PRO A 544 -5.96 8.69 -18.33
C PRO A 544 -5.24 7.54 -19.04
N ILE A 545 -5.51 6.30 -18.63
CA ILE A 545 -4.91 5.12 -19.24
C ILE A 545 -5.68 4.79 -20.53
N PRO A 546 -5.02 4.71 -21.70
CA PRO A 546 -5.69 4.34 -22.94
C PRO A 546 -6.32 2.94 -22.87
N ALA A 547 -7.48 2.75 -23.50
CA ALA A 547 -8.20 1.47 -23.48
C ALA A 547 -7.38 0.29 -24.05
N TRP A 548 -6.49 0.54 -25.02
CA TRP A 548 -5.59 -0.48 -25.56
C TRP A 548 -4.55 -0.94 -24.54
N GLU A 549 -4.09 -0.04 -23.65
CA GLU A 549 -3.15 -0.36 -22.58
C GLU A 549 -3.84 -1.24 -21.52
N LEU A 550 -5.11 -0.96 -21.20
CA LEU A 550 -5.93 -1.81 -20.32
C LEU A 550 -6.14 -3.21 -20.91
N LYS A 551 -6.43 -3.31 -22.20
CA LYS A 551 -6.54 -4.62 -22.89
C LYS A 551 -5.20 -5.38 -22.89
N ALA A 552 -4.10 -4.71 -23.19
CA ALA A 552 -2.78 -5.33 -23.13
C ALA A 552 -2.42 -5.81 -21.71
N ARG A 553 -2.78 -5.04 -20.67
CA ARG A 553 -2.62 -5.44 -19.27
C ARG A 553 -3.45 -6.69 -18.93
N SER A 554 -4.72 -6.72 -19.34
CA SER A 554 -5.60 -7.87 -19.13
C SER A 554 -5.12 -9.12 -19.88
N PHE A 555 -4.59 -8.96 -21.11
CA PHE A 555 -3.98 -10.06 -21.88
C PHE A 555 -2.74 -10.63 -21.17
N LEU A 556 -1.85 -9.76 -20.68
CA LEU A 556 -0.69 -10.20 -19.92
C LEU A 556 -1.07 -10.87 -18.59
N GLU A 557 -2.11 -10.40 -17.91
CA GLU A 557 -2.60 -11.00 -16.66
C GLU A 557 -3.31 -12.34 -16.85
N SER A 558 -4.00 -12.54 -17.98
CA SER A 558 -4.65 -13.82 -18.31
C SER A 558 -3.67 -14.86 -18.85
N THR A 559 -2.59 -14.43 -19.52
CA THR A 559 -1.59 -15.33 -20.11
C THR A 559 -0.44 -15.65 -19.15
N LEU A 560 -0.02 -14.68 -18.32
CA LEU A 560 1.08 -14.83 -17.38
C LEU A 560 0.57 -14.86 -15.94
N LEU A 561 1.11 -15.78 -15.14
CA LEU A 561 0.74 -15.95 -13.72
C LEU A 561 0.93 -14.65 -12.90
N VAL A 562 1.95 -13.84 -13.24
CA VAL A 562 2.21 -12.52 -12.66
C VAL A 562 2.59 -11.52 -13.75
N ARG A 563 1.95 -10.35 -13.76
CA ARG A 563 2.23 -9.28 -14.73
C ARG A 563 3.63 -8.66 -14.48
N PRO A 564 4.58 -8.75 -15.44
CA PRO A 564 5.85 -8.03 -15.35
C PRO A 564 5.65 -6.52 -15.53
N ARG A 565 6.50 -5.70 -14.91
CA ARG A 565 6.40 -4.24 -15.04
C ARG A 565 6.81 -3.81 -16.46
N THR A 566 5.91 -3.15 -17.17
CA THR A 566 6.10 -2.72 -18.57
C THR A 566 7.39 -1.94 -18.78
N LYS A 567 7.72 -1.02 -17.88
CA LYS A 567 8.95 -0.22 -17.97
C LYS A 567 10.26 -1.02 -17.86
N GLU A 568 10.22 -2.18 -17.21
CA GLU A 568 11.38 -3.06 -17.09
C GLU A 568 11.66 -3.77 -18.41
N PHE A 569 10.69 -4.54 -18.91
CA PHE A 569 10.90 -5.38 -20.08
C PHE A 569 10.81 -4.63 -21.41
N LEU A 570 10.08 -3.52 -21.50
CA LEU A 570 9.97 -2.74 -22.75
C LEU A 570 11.10 -1.72 -22.92
N VAL A 571 11.66 -1.19 -21.83
CA VAL A 571 12.60 -0.06 -21.88
C VAL A 571 13.93 -0.40 -21.22
N GLY A 572 13.92 -0.64 -19.91
CA GLY A 572 15.14 -0.76 -19.13
C GLY A 572 16.05 -1.93 -19.53
N HIS A 573 15.52 -3.15 -19.51
CA HIS A 573 16.28 -4.36 -19.85
C HIS A 573 16.73 -4.38 -21.32
N PRO A 574 15.89 -4.04 -22.32
CA PRO A 574 16.36 -3.90 -23.70
C PRO A 574 17.43 -2.84 -23.87
N ALA A 575 17.33 -1.69 -23.19
CA ALA A 575 18.34 -0.64 -23.26
C ALA A 575 19.70 -1.11 -22.73
N LEU A 576 19.71 -1.85 -21.61
CA LEU A 576 20.92 -2.46 -21.07
C LEU A 576 21.53 -3.47 -22.04
N PHE A 577 20.69 -4.34 -22.60
CA PHE A 577 21.13 -5.35 -23.58
C PHE A 577 21.77 -4.69 -24.80
N LEU A 578 21.13 -3.67 -25.37
CA LEU A 578 21.62 -2.94 -26.53
C LEU A 578 22.92 -2.18 -26.22
N ALA A 579 23.00 -1.52 -25.06
CA ALA A 579 24.20 -0.80 -24.64
C ALA A 579 25.41 -1.76 -24.54
N ALA A 580 25.20 -2.94 -23.95
CA ALA A 580 26.20 -4.00 -23.81
C ALA A 580 26.58 -4.67 -25.15
N ALA A 581 25.60 -4.93 -26.02
CA ALA A 581 25.83 -5.37 -27.40
C ALA A 581 26.57 -4.29 -28.23
N GLY A 582 26.61 -3.06 -27.71
CA GLY A 582 27.47 -2.00 -28.19
C GLY A 582 26.85 -1.06 -29.21
N TRP A 583 25.52 -1.04 -29.26
CA TRP A 583 24.77 -0.03 -29.98
C TRP A 583 25.16 1.38 -29.53
N GLY A 584 25.10 2.32 -30.48
CA GLY A 584 25.45 3.72 -30.25
C GLY A 584 26.93 3.98 -29.98
N GLY A 585 27.83 3.00 -30.18
CA GLY A 585 29.29 3.23 -30.05
C GLY A 585 29.74 4.47 -30.84
N GLY A 586 30.39 5.41 -30.16
CA GLY A 586 30.85 6.67 -30.76
C GLY A 586 29.74 7.65 -31.17
N ARG A 587 28.48 7.40 -30.78
CA ARG A 587 27.31 8.25 -31.08
C ARG A 587 26.95 9.09 -29.85
N TRP A 588 26.46 10.31 -30.08
CA TRP A 588 26.12 11.26 -29.00
C TRP A 588 25.01 10.74 -28.08
N TRP A 589 24.15 9.85 -28.55
CA TRP A 589 23.00 9.37 -27.79
C TRP A 589 23.28 8.14 -26.87
N ARG A 590 24.44 7.47 -27.01
CA ARG A 590 24.80 6.26 -26.22
C ARG A 590 24.78 6.49 -24.70
N PRO A 591 25.31 7.61 -24.19
CA PRO A 591 25.07 8.07 -22.83
C PRO A 591 23.64 7.89 -22.30
N TYR A 592 22.65 8.36 -23.06
CA TYR A 592 21.25 8.31 -22.65
C TYR A 592 20.71 6.88 -22.69
N LEU A 593 21.20 6.04 -23.62
CA LEU A 593 20.91 4.61 -23.63
C LEU A 593 21.44 3.91 -22.36
N VAL A 594 22.66 4.24 -21.92
CA VAL A 594 23.25 3.71 -20.68
C VAL A 594 22.50 4.21 -19.45
N THR A 595 22.05 5.47 -19.45
CA THR A 595 21.20 6.01 -18.38
C THR A 595 19.83 5.33 -18.35
N LEU A 596 19.22 5.08 -19.52
CA LEU A 596 17.97 4.32 -19.65
C LEU A 596 18.10 2.88 -19.18
N ALA A 597 19.27 2.26 -19.38
CA ALA A 597 19.56 0.90 -18.92
C ALA A 597 19.39 0.72 -17.40
N VAL A 598 19.57 1.80 -16.62
CA VAL A 598 19.37 1.81 -15.16
C VAL A 598 17.92 1.54 -14.77
N VAL A 599 16.96 1.94 -15.61
CA VAL A 599 15.52 1.84 -15.31
C VAL A 599 15.11 0.39 -15.01
N GLY A 600 15.69 -0.58 -15.71
CA GLY A 600 15.39 -2.00 -15.56
C GLY A 600 15.79 -2.52 -14.17
N PRO A 601 17.09 -2.62 -13.85
CA PRO A 601 17.58 -3.09 -12.55
C PRO A 601 17.04 -2.30 -11.36
N ALA A 602 16.88 -0.98 -11.48
CA ALA A 602 16.32 -0.16 -10.40
C ALA A 602 14.82 -0.41 -10.20
N SER A 603 14.04 -0.63 -11.27
CA SER A 603 12.61 -0.99 -11.16
C SER A 603 12.39 -2.40 -10.66
N LEU A 604 13.25 -3.32 -11.05
CA LEU A 604 13.27 -4.67 -10.51
C LEU A 604 13.43 -4.59 -9.00
N LEU A 605 14.44 -3.89 -8.50
CA LEU A 605 14.67 -3.73 -7.06
C LEU A 605 13.49 -3.02 -6.37
N ASN A 606 12.91 -2.00 -7.00
CA ASN A 606 11.69 -1.34 -6.51
C ASN A 606 10.51 -2.30 -6.32
N THR A 607 10.46 -3.43 -7.03
CA THR A 607 9.39 -4.41 -6.80
C THR A 607 9.47 -5.01 -5.39
N PHE A 608 10.68 -5.12 -4.83
CA PHE A 608 10.93 -5.75 -3.54
C PHE A 608 10.90 -4.79 -2.34
N VAL A 609 10.90 -3.47 -2.57
CA VAL A 609 10.67 -2.49 -1.48
C VAL A 609 9.17 -2.42 -1.09
N HIS A 610 8.28 -2.95 -1.93
CA HIS A 610 6.87 -3.13 -1.61
C HIS A 610 6.68 -4.45 -0.85
N LEU A 611 7.06 -4.43 0.42
CA LEU A 611 7.21 -5.62 1.26
C LEU A 611 5.91 -6.41 1.46
N HIS A 612 4.77 -5.72 1.35
CA HIS A 612 3.44 -6.34 1.39
C HIS A 612 3.17 -7.34 0.24
N THR A 613 3.93 -7.30 -0.85
CA THR A 613 3.85 -8.33 -1.91
C THR A 613 4.66 -9.57 -1.52
N PRO A 614 4.09 -10.80 -1.61
CA PRO A 614 4.86 -12.01 -1.36
C PRO A 614 6.15 -12.07 -2.16
N PHE A 615 7.26 -12.45 -1.50
CA PHE A 615 8.59 -12.46 -2.12
C PHE A 615 8.63 -13.28 -3.43
N LEU A 616 8.00 -14.46 -3.45
CA LEU A 616 7.97 -15.33 -4.63
C LEU A 616 7.21 -14.72 -5.80
N ILE A 617 6.13 -13.96 -5.54
CA ILE A 617 5.39 -13.24 -6.58
C ILE A 617 6.28 -12.14 -7.18
N SER A 618 6.99 -11.37 -6.33
CA SER A 618 7.96 -10.36 -6.77
C SER A 618 9.11 -10.97 -7.56
N LEU A 619 9.61 -12.15 -7.15
CA LEU A 619 10.66 -12.88 -7.84
C LEU A 619 10.21 -13.38 -9.22
N ALA A 620 9.04 -14.01 -9.32
CA ALA A 620 8.48 -14.44 -10.60
C ALA A 620 8.31 -13.26 -11.56
N ARG A 621 7.80 -12.12 -11.06
CA ARG A 621 7.68 -10.88 -11.82
C ARG A 621 9.02 -10.39 -12.37
N ALA A 622 10.06 -10.39 -11.53
CA ALA A 622 11.40 -9.95 -11.89
C ALA A 622 12.05 -10.86 -12.95
N LEU A 623 11.94 -12.18 -12.80
CA LEU A 623 12.48 -13.15 -13.75
C LEU A 623 11.78 -13.07 -15.11
N LEU A 624 10.45 -12.95 -15.12
CA LEU A 624 9.69 -12.71 -16.36
C LEU A 624 10.09 -11.39 -17.03
N GLY A 625 10.26 -10.32 -16.24
CA GLY A 625 10.71 -9.02 -16.74
C GLY A 625 12.10 -9.05 -17.37
N LEU A 626 13.04 -9.80 -16.79
CA LEU A 626 14.37 -10.04 -17.34
C LEU A 626 14.30 -10.88 -18.62
N ALA A 627 13.55 -11.98 -18.63
CA ALA A 627 13.43 -12.88 -19.78
C ALA A 627 12.83 -12.15 -21.00
N LEU A 628 11.68 -11.50 -20.83
CA LEU A 628 11.03 -10.74 -21.90
C LEU A 628 11.90 -9.57 -22.39
N GLY A 629 12.55 -8.87 -21.46
CA GLY A 629 13.47 -7.78 -21.79
C GLY A 629 14.70 -8.25 -22.57
N GLY A 630 15.23 -9.44 -22.24
CA GLY A 630 16.31 -10.08 -22.99
C GLY A 630 15.90 -10.49 -24.40
N VAL A 631 14.70 -11.06 -24.56
CA VAL A 631 14.15 -11.41 -25.89
C VAL A 631 13.99 -10.15 -26.75
N LEU A 632 13.36 -9.11 -26.22
CA LEU A 632 13.17 -7.84 -26.96
C LEU A 632 14.50 -7.16 -27.28
N GLY A 633 15.44 -7.14 -26.32
CA GLY A 633 16.79 -6.62 -26.53
C GLY A 633 17.56 -7.38 -27.63
N CYS A 634 17.42 -8.70 -27.66
CA CYS A 634 18.00 -9.55 -28.70
C CYS A 634 17.40 -9.25 -30.07
N LEU A 635 16.07 -9.23 -30.18
CA LEU A 635 15.37 -8.90 -31.44
C LEU A 635 15.78 -7.52 -31.97
N ALA A 636 15.84 -6.51 -31.10
CA ALA A 636 16.27 -5.17 -31.47
C ALA A 636 17.74 -5.13 -31.93
N ALA A 637 18.63 -5.88 -31.26
CA ALA A 637 20.03 -5.99 -31.64
C ALA A 637 20.20 -6.62 -33.03
N VAL A 638 19.47 -7.71 -33.31
CA VAL A 638 19.49 -8.42 -34.60
C VAL A 638 18.92 -7.53 -35.72
N ALA A 639 17.77 -6.90 -35.51
CA ALA A 639 17.18 -5.97 -36.48
C ALA A 639 18.15 -4.83 -36.82
N GLY A 640 18.84 -4.30 -35.82
CA GLY A 640 19.91 -3.30 -35.99
C GLY A 640 21.06 -3.75 -36.89
N GLN A 641 21.51 -5.00 -36.69
CA GLN A 641 22.59 -5.58 -37.50
C GLN A 641 22.16 -5.78 -38.94
N LEU A 642 20.92 -6.23 -39.18
CA LEU A 642 20.37 -6.41 -40.52
C LEU A 642 20.25 -5.07 -41.28
N MET A 643 19.71 -4.04 -40.62
CA MET A 643 19.59 -2.69 -41.21
C MET A 643 20.95 -2.01 -41.42
N GLY A 644 21.93 -2.24 -40.54
CA GLY A 644 23.28 -1.70 -40.65
C GLY A 644 24.17 -2.43 -41.67
N GLY A 645 23.95 -3.74 -41.86
CA GLY A 645 24.69 -4.58 -42.82
C GLY A 645 24.41 -4.21 -44.28
N GLY A 646 23.23 -3.69 -44.60
CA GLY A 646 22.89 -3.21 -45.94
C GLY A 646 23.73 -2.02 -46.42
N LYS A 647 24.24 -1.18 -45.50
CA LYS A 647 25.08 -0.01 -45.86
C LYS A 647 26.55 -0.36 -46.13
N LYS A 648 27.02 -1.55 -45.75
CA LYS A 648 28.40 -2.00 -46.03
C LYS A 648 28.55 -2.80 -47.32
N ARG A 649 27.46 -3.12 -48.02
CA ARG A 649 27.48 -3.84 -49.31
C ARG A 649 27.43 -2.93 -50.54
N HIS A 650 27.31 -1.62 -50.35
CA HIS A 650 27.24 -0.62 -51.43
C HIS A 650 28.27 0.51 -51.29
N ALA A 651 29.37 0.27 -50.59
CA ALA A 651 30.50 1.21 -50.48
C ALA A 651 31.78 0.53 -50.94
#